data_AF-A0A3E0NYF5-F1
#
_entry.id   AF-A0A3E0NYF5-F1
#
_cell.length_a   1.000
_cell.length_b   1.000
_cell.length_c   1.000
_cell.angle_alpha   90.00
_cell.angle_beta   90.00
_cell.angle_gamma   90.00
#
_symmetry.space_group_name_H-M   'P 1'
#
loop_
_entity.id
_entity.type
_entity.pdbx_description
1 polymer ?
#
loop_
_entity_poly.entity_id
_entity_poly.type
_entity_poly.pdbx_seq_one_letter_code
_entity_poly.pdbx_strand_id
1 'polypeptide(L)'
;MGRELGVFDPQAGALEIHDVNAGANSSNPSNLLSVGSTRLYFQADDGSTGDELWRYHESTAVVQRLTDLMPGSGDGVVSGPMTSLEGRVYFAGTDPATGSELYRYGPLGGVSLVADLYPGTPGSLPSRLRTFGDVLVFGALFENEGQELAISDGTAAGTSLLTDIVPGSGASTPTPVARVADLILVSSFDPERDGVLGSASLTGEWTDLSASVEESSSRPEILVGDSQGAFAFAATTPELGTELWIADRSGVRLVHDVAPGSNSYEPRDLLLRADGRLVATNSSSSIVSSEPLVWDGSTIHQINLNESGHSEPRGLHAVGELVLTEAENASGQRVLWALDPTALTAEQLTTERTYDLVASCGIDALFLIDDQLWRTDGTALGTQLVTTAPDGAFWAIHALCDGGEADTRALLAYQSTDGDTLDLWASDGTAAGTLELMPGFDTSRGLYFEMPHALSASPSAPRQGRVLLSTLAAGSTHRELVVTDGTPAGTLQLTSRELDPDADPDGLYLLAPLQDGWLLQDTRGDTGAEPWFSDGTVAGTRLLEVVAGPVGSRPNHLSNPRPYRGAQVSDVAVLSLFTPERGFELWTTDGTLAGTLPLAELWPGVQGEALDLVASGDRVLAAGHGPNGEGLELVVWEKPLFADGFDSGGVSGWSQTSP
;
A
#
# COMPACT_ATOMS: atom_id res chain seq x y z
N MET A 1 36.15 -17.50 -2.42
CA MET A 1 35.18 -18.45 -3.00
C MET A 1 34.21 -17.63 -3.83
N GLY A 2 33.62 -18.22 -4.87
CA GLY A 2 32.60 -17.55 -5.69
C GLY A 2 31.22 -17.54 -5.02
N ARG A 3 30.20 -17.10 -5.73
CA ARG A 3 28.81 -16.99 -5.24
C ARG A 3 28.11 -18.34 -5.44
N GLU A 4 27.73 -18.97 -4.34
CA GLU A 4 27.10 -20.30 -4.26
C GLU A 4 25.75 -20.22 -3.53
N LEU A 5 24.96 -21.32 -3.55
CA LEU A 5 23.70 -21.39 -2.81
C LEU A 5 23.95 -21.60 -1.30
N GLY A 6 23.52 -20.64 -0.48
CA GLY A 6 23.59 -20.71 0.98
C GLY A 6 22.20 -20.84 1.63
N VAL A 7 22.16 -21.43 2.83
CA VAL A 7 21.01 -21.35 3.75
C VAL A 7 21.46 -20.69 5.03
N PHE A 8 20.60 -19.82 5.54
CA PHE A 8 20.85 -19.12 6.79
C PHE A 8 19.99 -19.72 7.91
N ASP A 9 20.64 -20.30 8.92
CA ASP A 9 20.00 -20.74 10.16
C ASP A 9 20.24 -19.66 11.23
N PRO A 10 19.20 -19.11 11.87
CA PRO A 10 19.34 -18.02 12.85
C PRO A 10 20.16 -18.37 14.10
N GLN A 11 20.32 -19.67 14.43
CA GLN A 11 21.09 -20.16 15.56
C GLN A 11 22.52 -20.59 15.16
N ALA A 12 22.70 -21.07 13.93
CA ALA A 12 23.99 -21.59 13.44
C ALA A 12 24.72 -20.65 12.45
N GLY A 13 24.07 -19.58 12.00
CA GLY A 13 24.58 -18.62 11.01
C GLY A 13 24.40 -19.08 9.56
N ALA A 14 25.11 -18.41 8.64
CA ALA A 14 25.13 -18.79 7.23
C ALA A 14 25.85 -20.13 7.06
N LEU A 15 25.12 -21.13 6.60
CA LEU A 15 25.62 -22.46 6.29
C LEU A 15 25.61 -22.61 4.77
N GLU A 16 26.80 -22.82 4.21
CA GLU A 16 26.90 -23.28 2.83
C GLU A 16 26.34 -24.70 2.76
N ILE A 17 25.38 -24.90 1.87
CA ILE A 17 24.70 -26.20 1.73
C ILE A 17 25.44 -27.06 0.72
N HIS A 18 25.95 -26.42 -0.37
CA HIS A 18 26.63 -27.10 -1.46
C HIS A 18 27.41 -26.11 -2.35
N ASP A 19 28.72 -26.36 -2.54
CA ASP A 19 29.57 -25.73 -3.57
C ASP A 19 29.18 -26.33 -4.95
N VAL A 20 28.40 -25.60 -5.74
CA VAL A 20 27.91 -26.08 -7.04
C VAL A 20 29.00 -25.94 -8.11
N ASN A 21 29.78 -24.85 -8.10
CA ASN A 21 30.93 -24.65 -8.98
C ASN A 21 32.25 -24.80 -8.21
N ALA A 22 32.67 -26.05 -8.03
CA ALA A 22 33.74 -26.45 -7.12
C ALA A 22 34.98 -25.52 -7.14
N GLY A 23 35.33 -24.99 -5.97
CA GLY A 23 36.58 -24.26 -5.75
C GLY A 23 36.38 -22.74 -5.57
N ALA A 24 37.13 -21.93 -6.33
CA ALA A 24 37.08 -20.48 -6.18
C ALA A 24 36.10 -19.79 -7.14
N ASN A 25 35.53 -20.56 -8.08
CA ASN A 25 34.59 -20.09 -9.08
C ASN A 25 33.18 -19.98 -8.47
N SER A 26 32.25 -19.44 -9.25
CA SER A 26 30.91 -19.04 -8.81
C SER A 26 29.87 -19.80 -9.62
N SER A 27 28.83 -20.32 -8.98
CA SER A 27 27.68 -20.92 -9.66
C SER A 27 26.56 -19.96 -10.01
N ASN A 28 26.64 -18.70 -9.53
CA ASN A 28 25.71 -17.61 -9.85
C ASN A 28 24.21 -17.98 -9.68
N PRO A 29 23.78 -18.55 -8.54
CA PRO A 29 22.38 -18.91 -8.33
C PRO A 29 21.47 -17.68 -8.50
N SER A 30 20.45 -17.80 -9.36
CA SER A 30 19.51 -16.73 -9.73
C SER A 30 18.10 -17.26 -9.97
N ASN A 31 17.12 -16.35 -10.14
CA ASN A 31 15.71 -16.68 -10.38
C ASN A 31 15.11 -17.65 -9.33
N LEU A 32 15.36 -17.42 -8.05
CA LEU A 32 14.89 -18.29 -6.96
C LEU A 32 13.35 -18.34 -6.90
N LEU A 33 12.79 -19.55 -6.93
CA LEU A 33 11.36 -19.80 -6.83
C LEU A 33 11.08 -20.87 -5.78
N SER A 34 10.41 -20.48 -4.71
CA SER A 34 9.88 -21.40 -3.70
C SER A 34 8.57 -22.03 -4.17
N VAL A 35 8.45 -23.35 -4.08
CA VAL A 35 7.20 -24.07 -4.39
C VAL A 35 6.81 -24.93 -3.20
N GLY A 36 5.78 -24.50 -2.48
CA GLY A 36 5.41 -25.05 -1.18
C GLY A 36 6.44 -24.68 -0.11
N SER A 37 6.43 -25.40 1.03
CA SER A 37 7.22 -25.02 2.21
C SER A 37 8.60 -25.67 2.32
N THR A 38 9.02 -26.52 1.36
CA THR A 38 10.25 -27.35 1.51
C THR A 38 11.16 -27.40 0.28
N ARG A 39 10.76 -26.77 -0.84
CA ARG A 39 11.46 -26.87 -2.13
C ARG A 39 11.75 -25.49 -2.69
N LEU A 40 13.01 -25.27 -3.02
CA LEU A 40 13.51 -24.10 -3.73
C LEU A 40 14.02 -24.54 -5.09
N TYR A 41 13.62 -23.83 -6.14
CA TYR A 41 14.12 -23.99 -7.50
C TYR A 41 14.92 -22.74 -7.89
N PHE A 42 15.98 -22.91 -8.67
CA PHE A 42 16.86 -21.81 -9.04
C PHE A 42 17.66 -22.16 -10.30
N GLN A 43 18.19 -21.14 -10.96
CA GLN A 43 19.14 -21.26 -12.07
C GLN A 43 20.57 -21.21 -11.52
N ALA A 44 21.49 -22.05 -12.01
CA ALA A 44 22.91 -21.98 -11.66
C ALA A 44 23.81 -22.70 -12.68
N ASP A 45 25.10 -22.34 -12.70
CA ASP A 45 26.15 -22.94 -13.53
C ASP A 45 27.18 -23.70 -12.69
N ASP A 46 27.40 -24.98 -12.97
CA ASP A 46 28.44 -25.77 -12.30
C ASP A 46 29.85 -25.59 -12.88
N GLY A 47 30.01 -24.66 -13.82
CA GLY A 47 31.23 -24.37 -14.56
C GLY A 47 31.47 -25.32 -15.74
N SER A 48 30.57 -26.25 -16.00
CA SER A 48 30.67 -27.24 -17.08
C SER A 48 29.41 -27.33 -17.95
N THR A 49 28.24 -27.01 -17.40
CA THR A 49 26.94 -27.14 -18.09
C THR A 49 26.25 -25.82 -18.41
N GLY A 50 26.87 -24.67 -18.11
CA GLY A 50 26.16 -23.39 -18.24
C GLY A 50 24.98 -23.29 -17.27
N ASP A 51 24.14 -22.29 -17.46
CA ASP A 51 22.99 -22.05 -16.58
C ASP A 51 21.87 -23.08 -16.76
N GLU A 52 21.59 -23.82 -15.69
CA GLU A 52 20.59 -24.90 -15.68
C GLU A 52 19.61 -24.76 -14.52
N LEU A 53 18.49 -25.50 -14.55
CA LEU A 53 17.56 -25.55 -13.43
C LEU A 53 18.09 -26.49 -12.33
N TRP A 54 18.11 -26.01 -11.09
CA TRP A 54 18.50 -26.72 -9.90
C TRP A 54 17.39 -26.70 -8.84
N ARG A 55 17.50 -27.62 -7.88
CA ARG A 55 16.59 -27.69 -6.73
C ARG A 55 17.35 -27.92 -5.44
N TYR A 56 16.92 -27.19 -4.41
CA TYR A 56 17.25 -27.46 -3.02
C TYR A 56 16.02 -28.01 -2.27
N HIS A 57 16.24 -29.05 -1.44
CA HIS A 57 15.21 -29.65 -0.59
C HIS A 57 15.59 -29.52 0.88
N GLU A 58 14.81 -28.74 1.63
CA GLU A 58 15.14 -28.34 3.00
C GLU A 58 15.30 -29.54 3.94
N SER A 59 14.33 -30.47 3.96
CA SER A 59 14.33 -31.57 4.94
C SER A 59 15.47 -32.58 4.75
N THR A 60 16.12 -32.60 3.59
CA THR A 60 17.22 -33.53 3.28
C THR A 60 18.54 -32.80 3.06
N ALA A 61 18.53 -31.46 3.04
CA ALA A 61 19.64 -30.61 2.65
C ALA A 61 20.28 -31.01 1.30
N VAL A 62 19.48 -31.48 0.33
CA VAL A 62 20.00 -31.95 -0.97
C VAL A 62 19.88 -30.84 -2.00
N VAL A 63 21.00 -30.52 -2.66
CA VAL A 63 21.07 -29.69 -3.87
C VAL A 63 21.27 -30.60 -5.07
N GLN A 64 20.50 -30.39 -6.14
CA GLN A 64 20.52 -31.26 -7.32
C GLN A 64 20.20 -30.49 -8.59
N ARG A 65 21.02 -30.67 -9.63
CA ARG A 65 20.72 -30.23 -11.00
C ARG A 65 19.57 -31.04 -11.57
N LEU A 66 18.57 -30.36 -12.10
CA LEU A 66 17.36 -30.98 -12.64
C LEU A 66 17.42 -31.11 -14.17
N THR A 67 18.28 -30.36 -14.84
CA THR A 67 18.39 -30.36 -16.30
C THR A 67 19.78 -30.02 -16.82
N ASP A 68 19.98 -30.27 -18.11
CA ASP A 68 21.12 -29.90 -18.95
C ASP A 68 20.52 -29.71 -20.34
N LEU A 69 19.66 -28.68 -20.48
CA LEU A 69 18.83 -28.50 -21.69
C LEU A 69 19.69 -28.13 -22.90
N MET A 70 20.78 -27.39 -22.69
CA MET A 70 21.76 -27.06 -23.72
C MET A 70 23.08 -27.79 -23.43
N PRO A 71 23.31 -28.97 -24.02
CA PRO A 71 24.46 -29.80 -23.65
C PRO A 71 25.82 -29.11 -23.82
N GLY A 72 26.68 -29.23 -22.81
CA GLY A 72 27.99 -28.60 -22.77
C GLY A 72 27.93 -27.26 -22.04
N SER A 73 28.84 -26.34 -22.30
CA SER A 73 28.90 -25.07 -21.54
C SER A 73 27.89 -24.01 -22.01
N GLY A 74 26.74 -24.42 -22.53
CA GLY A 74 25.70 -23.52 -23.04
C GLY A 74 24.55 -23.41 -22.06
N ASP A 75 23.84 -22.28 -22.06
CA ASP A 75 22.79 -22.03 -21.08
C ASP A 75 21.47 -22.71 -21.49
N GLY A 76 21.06 -23.73 -20.75
CA GLY A 76 19.80 -24.43 -20.94
C GLY A 76 18.58 -23.71 -20.37
N VAL A 77 18.77 -22.82 -19.40
CA VAL A 77 17.72 -21.96 -18.84
C VAL A 77 18.05 -20.50 -19.16
N VAL A 78 17.10 -19.79 -19.77
CA VAL A 78 17.29 -18.37 -20.10
C VAL A 78 17.04 -17.52 -18.87
N SER A 79 17.93 -16.55 -18.63
CA SER A 79 17.74 -15.58 -17.54
C SER A 79 16.43 -14.82 -17.72
N GLY A 80 15.48 -15.02 -16.81
CA GLY A 80 14.13 -14.46 -16.88
C GLY A 80 13.22 -15.01 -15.77
N PRO A 81 12.00 -14.44 -15.62
CA PRO A 81 11.12 -14.79 -14.51
C PRO A 81 10.68 -16.26 -14.57
N MET A 82 10.86 -16.98 -13.46
CA MET A 82 10.22 -18.27 -13.23
C MET A 82 8.95 -18.08 -12.41
N THR A 83 7.93 -18.89 -12.66
CA THR A 83 6.69 -18.88 -11.87
C THR A 83 6.22 -20.29 -11.57
N SER A 84 5.21 -20.42 -10.72
CA SER A 84 4.60 -21.71 -10.43
C SER A 84 3.11 -21.69 -10.70
N LEU A 85 2.63 -22.76 -11.33
CA LEU A 85 1.22 -23.02 -11.57
C LEU A 85 0.95 -24.49 -11.20
N GLU A 86 -0.01 -24.70 -10.30
CA GLU A 86 -0.36 -26.03 -9.75
C GLU A 86 0.83 -26.84 -9.22
N GLY A 87 1.80 -26.17 -8.57
CA GLY A 87 2.98 -26.82 -8.01
C GLY A 87 3.99 -27.35 -9.05
N ARG A 88 3.86 -26.94 -10.31
CA ARG A 88 4.88 -27.09 -11.36
C ARG A 88 5.60 -25.77 -11.54
N VAL A 89 6.89 -25.83 -11.87
CA VAL A 89 7.72 -24.66 -12.16
C VAL A 89 7.70 -24.40 -13.65
N TYR A 90 7.52 -23.15 -14.07
CA TYR A 90 7.52 -22.70 -15.45
C TYR A 90 8.62 -21.67 -15.68
N PHE A 91 9.32 -21.79 -16.79
CA PHE A 91 10.50 -20.99 -17.11
C PHE A 91 10.77 -20.97 -18.61
N ALA A 92 11.54 -19.99 -19.08
CA ALA A 92 12.09 -20.00 -20.43
C ALA A 92 13.30 -20.94 -20.48
N GLY A 93 13.21 -22.01 -21.26
CA GLY A 93 14.29 -22.99 -21.45
C GLY A 93 14.73 -23.05 -22.89
N THR A 94 16.02 -23.27 -23.14
CA THR A 94 16.60 -23.34 -24.49
C THR A 94 17.18 -24.72 -24.75
N ASP A 95 16.79 -25.33 -25.86
CA ASP A 95 17.45 -26.53 -26.37
C ASP A 95 17.92 -26.34 -27.83
N PRO A 96 18.85 -27.18 -28.33
CA PRO A 96 19.38 -27.05 -29.69
C PRO A 96 18.37 -27.28 -30.83
N ALA A 97 17.20 -27.86 -30.55
CA ALA A 97 16.16 -28.18 -31.51
C ALA A 97 15.08 -27.09 -31.60
N THR A 98 14.66 -26.52 -30.47
CA THR A 98 13.50 -25.60 -30.37
C THR A 98 13.87 -24.17 -30.00
N GLY A 99 15.13 -23.87 -29.68
CA GLY A 99 15.45 -22.53 -29.15
C GLY A 99 14.76 -22.28 -27.80
N SER A 100 14.60 -21.00 -27.44
CA SER A 100 14.04 -20.58 -26.15
C SER A 100 12.52 -20.64 -26.15
N GLU A 101 11.96 -21.56 -25.38
CA GLU A 101 10.53 -21.86 -25.32
C GLU A 101 10.05 -21.95 -23.86
N LEU A 102 8.73 -22.08 -23.65
CA LEU A 102 8.18 -22.30 -22.31
C LEU A 102 8.42 -23.75 -21.88
N TYR A 103 9.24 -23.94 -20.86
CA TYR A 103 9.52 -25.24 -20.23
C TYR A 103 8.86 -25.33 -18.86
N ARG A 104 8.62 -26.57 -18.42
CA ARG A 104 8.17 -26.85 -17.06
C ARG A 104 8.94 -27.97 -16.38
N TYR A 105 9.00 -27.91 -15.05
CA TYR A 105 9.41 -29.00 -14.18
C TYR A 105 8.26 -29.45 -13.27
N GLY A 106 8.00 -30.76 -13.26
CA GLY A 106 6.84 -31.34 -12.57
C GLY A 106 7.17 -32.15 -11.30
N PRO A 107 6.18 -32.40 -10.43
CA PRO A 107 6.35 -33.13 -9.17
C PRO A 107 6.70 -34.63 -9.33
N LEU A 108 6.45 -35.22 -10.50
CA LEU A 108 6.89 -36.58 -10.84
C LEU A 108 8.35 -36.63 -11.34
N GLY A 109 9.02 -35.47 -11.39
CA GLY A 109 10.38 -35.30 -11.87
C GLY A 109 10.46 -35.14 -13.40
N GLY A 110 11.49 -34.41 -13.85
CA GLY A 110 11.80 -34.19 -15.25
C GLY A 110 11.42 -32.80 -15.74
N VAL A 111 12.26 -32.28 -16.64
CA VAL A 111 11.98 -31.07 -17.43
C VAL A 111 11.33 -31.47 -18.74
N SER A 112 10.27 -30.76 -19.13
CA SER A 112 9.57 -30.96 -20.39
C SER A 112 9.17 -29.64 -20.99
N LEU A 113 9.34 -29.50 -22.29
CA LEU A 113 8.73 -28.44 -23.08
C LEU A 113 7.21 -28.40 -22.84
N VAL A 114 6.67 -27.21 -22.59
CA VAL A 114 5.22 -26.99 -22.47
C VAL A 114 4.63 -26.92 -23.86
N ALA A 115 5.10 -25.99 -24.69
CA ALA A 115 4.75 -25.86 -26.09
C ALA A 115 5.90 -25.18 -26.84
N ASP A 116 6.08 -25.55 -28.12
CA ASP A 116 6.93 -24.86 -29.09
C ASP A 116 6.05 -23.78 -29.76
N LEU A 117 6.09 -22.56 -29.20
CA LEU A 117 5.25 -21.45 -29.67
C LEU A 117 5.84 -20.76 -30.91
N TYR A 118 7.16 -20.83 -31.09
CA TYR A 118 7.84 -20.37 -32.30
C TYR A 118 8.75 -21.48 -32.87
N PRO A 119 8.29 -22.19 -33.92
CA PRO A 119 9.01 -23.36 -34.41
C PRO A 119 10.47 -23.12 -34.80
N GLY A 120 11.35 -23.98 -34.28
CA GLY A 120 12.76 -24.04 -34.64
C GLY A 120 13.66 -23.21 -33.74
N THR A 121 14.93 -23.07 -34.12
CA THR A 121 15.96 -22.50 -33.23
C THR A 121 15.80 -21.02 -32.80
N PRO A 122 14.99 -20.15 -33.43
CA PRO A 122 14.75 -18.80 -32.90
C PRO A 122 14.04 -18.79 -31.54
N GLY A 123 13.08 -19.71 -31.32
CA GLY A 123 12.28 -19.80 -30.10
C GLY A 123 11.33 -18.61 -29.86
N SER A 124 10.37 -18.82 -28.96
CA SER A 124 9.32 -17.86 -28.63
C SER A 124 9.73 -16.80 -27.60
N LEU A 125 10.94 -16.88 -27.02
CA LEU A 125 11.43 -15.95 -25.99
C LEU A 125 10.39 -15.60 -24.89
N PRO A 126 9.83 -16.59 -24.15
CA PRO A 126 8.85 -16.30 -23.10
C PRO A 126 9.34 -15.25 -22.11
N SER A 127 8.50 -14.25 -21.82
CA SER A 127 8.85 -13.08 -21.03
C SER A 127 7.70 -12.65 -20.12
N ARG A 128 7.98 -11.94 -19.02
CA ARG A 128 6.95 -11.40 -18.10
C ARG A 128 5.95 -12.47 -17.62
N LEU A 129 6.43 -13.70 -17.34
CA LEU A 129 5.60 -14.81 -16.87
C LEU A 129 4.88 -14.46 -15.56
N ARG A 130 3.54 -14.49 -15.58
CA ARG A 130 2.72 -14.20 -14.42
C ARG A 130 1.55 -15.17 -14.28
N THR A 131 1.41 -15.76 -13.09
CA THR A 131 0.30 -16.67 -12.78
C THR A 131 -0.84 -15.91 -12.09
N PHE A 132 -2.06 -16.04 -12.59
CA PHE A 132 -3.29 -15.50 -11.99
C PHE A 132 -4.23 -16.64 -11.63
N GLY A 133 -4.08 -17.21 -10.44
CA GLY A 133 -4.86 -18.38 -10.02
C GLY A 133 -4.52 -19.62 -10.87
N ASP A 134 -5.37 -19.95 -11.83
CA ASP A 134 -5.31 -21.15 -12.66
C ASP A 134 -4.67 -20.95 -14.06
N VAL A 135 -4.25 -19.74 -14.40
CA VAL A 135 -3.65 -19.42 -15.71
C VAL A 135 -2.30 -18.74 -15.57
N LEU A 136 -1.37 -19.05 -16.47
CA LEU A 136 -0.12 -18.36 -16.70
C LEU A 136 -0.27 -17.45 -17.92
N VAL A 137 0.01 -16.16 -17.78
CA VAL A 137 -0.04 -15.16 -18.85
C VAL A 137 1.35 -14.53 -18.99
N PHE A 138 1.82 -14.35 -20.22
CA PHE A 138 3.21 -13.98 -20.51
C PHE A 138 3.34 -13.37 -21.92
N GLY A 139 4.43 -12.68 -22.21
CA GLY A 139 4.76 -12.26 -23.58
C GLY A 139 5.55 -13.35 -24.31
N ALA A 140 5.23 -13.62 -25.57
CA ALA A 140 5.96 -14.58 -26.40
C ALA A 140 5.95 -14.16 -27.89
N LEU A 141 7.03 -14.49 -28.59
CA LEU A 141 7.13 -14.38 -30.05
C LEU A 141 6.33 -15.49 -30.73
N PHE A 142 5.62 -15.11 -31.79
CA PHE A 142 4.96 -16.02 -32.72
C PHE A 142 5.44 -15.76 -34.16
N GLU A 143 5.32 -16.76 -35.03
CA GLU A 143 5.90 -16.72 -36.39
C GLU A 143 5.36 -15.56 -37.23
N ASN A 144 4.08 -15.23 -37.10
CA ASN A 144 3.42 -14.21 -37.92
C ASN A 144 3.03 -12.95 -37.15
N GLU A 145 2.93 -13.04 -35.82
CA GLU A 145 2.37 -12.03 -34.93
C GLU A 145 3.44 -11.27 -34.13
N GLY A 146 4.72 -11.66 -34.22
CA GLY A 146 5.78 -11.06 -33.39
C GLY A 146 5.53 -11.26 -31.89
N GLN A 147 6.00 -10.33 -31.04
CA GLN A 147 5.96 -10.53 -29.58
C GLN A 147 4.63 -10.07 -29.01
N GLU A 148 3.83 -11.01 -28.53
CA GLU A 148 2.45 -10.75 -28.15
C GLU A 148 2.05 -11.50 -26.88
N LEU A 149 0.83 -11.27 -26.40
CA LEU A 149 0.35 -11.84 -25.16
C LEU A 149 -0.04 -13.30 -25.36
N ALA A 150 0.57 -14.19 -24.58
CA ALA A 150 0.35 -15.62 -24.55
C ALA A 150 -0.30 -16.05 -23.22
N ILE A 151 -0.99 -17.18 -23.26
CA ILE A 151 -1.61 -17.84 -22.10
C ILE A 151 -1.20 -19.32 -22.05
N SER A 152 -1.13 -19.87 -20.85
CA SER A 152 -0.89 -21.29 -20.58
C SER A 152 -1.72 -21.76 -19.38
N ASP A 153 -2.40 -22.90 -19.52
CA ASP A 153 -2.93 -23.69 -18.38
C ASP A 153 -1.88 -24.68 -17.83
N GLY A 154 -0.67 -24.62 -18.39
CA GLY A 154 0.42 -25.54 -18.07
C GLY A 154 0.52 -26.76 -18.97
N THR A 155 -0.39 -26.95 -19.92
CA THR A 155 -0.37 -28.04 -20.91
C THR A 155 -0.03 -27.53 -22.31
N ALA A 156 0.48 -28.40 -23.18
CA ALA A 156 0.76 -28.04 -24.57
C ALA A 156 -0.50 -27.57 -25.32
N ALA A 157 -1.66 -28.15 -25.01
CA ALA A 157 -2.92 -27.83 -25.67
C ALA A 157 -3.52 -26.51 -25.19
N GLY A 158 -3.29 -26.14 -23.93
CA GLY A 158 -3.74 -24.87 -23.36
C GLY A 158 -2.69 -23.77 -23.38
N THR A 159 -1.61 -23.94 -24.16
CA THR A 159 -0.55 -22.93 -24.34
C THR A 159 -0.60 -22.37 -25.75
N SER A 160 -0.93 -21.09 -25.88
CA SER A 160 -1.11 -20.44 -27.18
C SER A 160 -1.00 -18.92 -27.06
N LEU A 161 -1.01 -18.22 -28.20
CA LEU A 161 -1.35 -16.80 -28.27
C LEU A 161 -2.68 -16.59 -27.53
N LEU A 162 -2.67 -15.65 -26.58
CA LEU A 162 -3.89 -15.14 -25.95
C LEU A 162 -4.46 -14.06 -26.86
N THR A 163 -3.68 -13.03 -27.16
CA THR A 163 -4.12 -11.97 -28.07
C THR A 163 -2.96 -11.34 -28.81
N ASP A 164 -3.21 -11.02 -30.08
CA ASP A 164 -2.36 -10.19 -30.95
C ASP A 164 -2.73 -8.72 -30.69
N ILE A 165 -1.93 -8.03 -29.87
CA ILE A 165 -2.19 -6.64 -29.46
C ILE A 165 -1.78 -5.67 -30.57
N VAL A 166 -0.68 -5.97 -31.28
CA VAL A 166 -0.21 -5.19 -32.44
C VAL A 166 -0.39 -6.03 -33.71
N PRO A 167 -1.52 -5.85 -34.43
CA PRO A 167 -1.90 -6.74 -35.52
C PRO A 167 -0.82 -6.96 -36.59
N GLY A 168 -0.60 -8.22 -36.94
CA GLY A 168 0.38 -8.61 -37.95
C GLY A 168 1.77 -8.80 -37.35
N SER A 169 2.85 -8.62 -38.12
CA SER A 169 4.21 -8.93 -37.63
C SER A 169 4.80 -7.85 -36.71
N GLY A 170 3.96 -7.02 -36.10
CA GLY A 170 4.37 -6.03 -35.11
C GLY A 170 4.83 -6.72 -33.83
N ALA A 171 5.35 -5.97 -32.87
CA ALA A 171 5.69 -6.54 -31.58
C ALA A 171 5.17 -5.59 -30.50
N SER A 172 4.37 -6.13 -29.61
CA SER A 172 3.99 -5.48 -28.38
C SER A 172 4.96 -5.85 -27.25
N THR A 173 4.83 -5.19 -26.10
CA THR A 173 5.60 -5.52 -24.89
C THR A 173 4.64 -5.72 -23.72
N PRO A 174 3.78 -6.75 -23.82
CA PRO A 174 2.59 -6.80 -22.99
C PRO A 174 2.95 -7.21 -21.57
N THR A 175 2.41 -6.45 -20.64
CA THR A 175 2.61 -6.62 -19.20
C THR A 175 1.26 -6.91 -18.56
N PRO A 176 0.97 -8.16 -18.18
CA PRO A 176 -0.24 -8.48 -17.42
C PRO A 176 -0.24 -7.77 -16.05
N VAL A 177 -1.17 -6.85 -15.84
CA VAL A 177 -1.27 -5.97 -14.66
C VAL A 177 -2.15 -6.58 -13.56
N ALA A 178 -3.34 -7.06 -13.92
CA ALA A 178 -4.29 -7.63 -12.99
C ALA A 178 -5.23 -8.60 -13.70
N ARG A 179 -5.85 -9.51 -12.95
CA ARG A 179 -6.97 -10.32 -13.43
C ARG A 179 -8.24 -9.89 -12.74
N VAL A 180 -9.27 -9.61 -13.54
CA VAL A 180 -10.62 -9.31 -13.05
C VAL A 180 -11.60 -10.26 -13.73
N ALA A 181 -12.06 -11.26 -12.99
CA ALA A 181 -12.81 -12.40 -13.54
C ALA A 181 -12.08 -13.06 -14.74
N ASP A 182 -12.64 -12.93 -15.94
CA ASP A 182 -12.15 -13.46 -17.21
C ASP A 182 -11.38 -12.43 -18.05
N LEU A 183 -11.10 -11.25 -17.50
CA LEU A 183 -10.29 -10.22 -18.14
C LEU A 183 -8.91 -10.12 -17.48
N ILE A 184 -7.90 -9.95 -18.31
CA ILE A 184 -6.54 -9.58 -17.92
C ILE A 184 -6.34 -8.12 -18.31
N LEU A 185 -6.09 -7.26 -17.34
CA LEU A 185 -5.63 -5.90 -17.62
C LEU A 185 -4.18 -5.97 -18.08
N VAL A 186 -3.87 -5.26 -19.16
CA VAL A 186 -2.57 -5.31 -19.81
C VAL A 186 -2.16 -3.89 -20.10
N SER A 187 -0.99 -3.51 -19.60
CA SER A 187 -0.26 -2.36 -20.13
C SER A 187 0.71 -2.89 -21.18
N SER A 188 0.80 -2.20 -22.31
CA SER A 188 1.69 -2.58 -23.40
C SER A 188 2.31 -1.34 -24.02
N PHE A 189 3.54 -1.42 -24.48
CA PHE A 189 4.14 -0.40 -25.34
C PHE A 189 4.17 -0.91 -26.79
N ASP A 190 3.75 -0.06 -27.72
CA ASP A 190 3.74 -0.27 -29.17
C ASP A 190 4.62 0.82 -29.81
N PRO A 191 5.58 0.49 -30.69
CA PRO A 191 6.37 1.50 -31.41
C PRO A 191 5.56 2.51 -32.23
N GLU A 192 4.31 2.20 -32.57
CA GLU A 192 3.38 3.08 -33.29
C GLU A 192 2.41 3.84 -32.35
N ARG A 193 2.32 3.48 -31.05
CA ARG A 193 1.41 4.08 -30.05
C ARG A 193 2.09 4.20 -28.67
N ASP A 194 2.24 5.44 -28.16
CA ASP A 194 2.90 5.79 -26.89
C ASP A 194 2.19 5.24 -25.62
N GLY A 195 2.19 3.91 -25.46
CA GLY A 195 1.61 3.20 -24.31
C GLY A 195 0.11 2.91 -24.48
N VAL A 196 -0.25 1.64 -24.40
CA VAL A 196 -1.63 1.13 -24.52
C VAL A 196 -2.05 0.48 -23.20
N LEU A 197 -3.14 0.98 -22.60
CA LEU A 197 -3.85 0.26 -21.55
C LEU A 197 -5.01 -0.47 -22.21
N GLY A 198 -5.10 -1.77 -22.01
CA GLY A 198 -6.19 -2.55 -22.53
C GLY A 198 -6.55 -3.71 -21.64
N SER A 199 -7.56 -4.44 -22.06
CA SER A 199 -7.94 -5.70 -21.43
C SER A 199 -7.97 -6.80 -22.46
N ALA A 200 -7.39 -7.95 -22.13
CA ALA A 200 -7.48 -9.17 -22.90
C ALA A 200 -8.41 -10.13 -22.16
N SER A 201 -9.50 -10.57 -22.80
CA SER A 201 -10.28 -11.67 -22.23
C SER A 201 -9.48 -12.97 -22.27
N LEU A 202 -9.78 -13.92 -21.39
CA LEU A 202 -9.19 -15.26 -21.41
C LEU A 202 -9.55 -16.05 -22.69
N THR A 203 -10.50 -15.56 -23.50
CA THR A 203 -10.82 -16.10 -24.82
C THR A 203 -10.05 -15.40 -25.95
N GLY A 204 -9.20 -14.43 -25.62
CA GLY A 204 -8.31 -13.74 -26.55
C GLY A 204 -8.88 -12.50 -27.21
N GLU A 205 -9.97 -11.94 -26.68
CA GLU A 205 -10.50 -10.68 -27.19
C GLU A 205 -9.75 -9.50 -26.56
N TRP A 206 -9.06 -8.72 -27.40
CA TRP A 206 -8.44 -7.47 -26.99
C TRP A 206 -9.44 -6.32 -27.02
N THR A 207 -9.50 -5.57 -25.93
CA THR A 207 -10.14 -4.26 -25.85
C THR A 207 -9.09 -3.24 -25.52
N ASP A 208 -8.75 -2.41 -26.50
CA ASP A 208 -7.90 -1.23 -26.31
C ASP A 208 -8.71 -0.17 -25.55
N LEU A 209 -8.32 0.11 -24.31
CA LEU A 209 -8.94 1.12 -23.45
C LEU A 209 -8.32 2.51 -23.68
N SER A 210 -7.27 2.60 -24.50
CA SER A 210 -6.46 3.79 -24.79
C SER A 210 -6.47 4.22 -26.28
N ALA A 211 -7.27 3.56 -27.13
CA ALA A 211 -7.27 3.70 -28.58
C ALA A 211 -7.52 5.12 -29.15
N SER A 212 -7.87 6.11 -28.33
CA SER A 212 -8.12 7.48 -28.76
C SER A 212 -6.91 8.43 -28.64
N VAL A 213 -5.76 7.95 -28.13
CA VAL A 213 -4.77 8.85 -27.50
C VAL A 213 -3.39 8.79 -28.18
N GLU A 214 -3.10 9.76 -29.06
CA GLU A 214 -1.71 10.15 -29.34
C GLU A 214 -1.33 11.24 -28.31
N GLU A 215 -0.32 10.97 -27.48
CA GLU A 215 0.35 11.87 -26.51
C GLU A 215 -0.19 11.93 -25.05
N SER A 216 0.36 11.05 -24.20
CA SER A 216 0.75 11.22 -22.77
C SER A 216 -0.13 10.78 -21.57
N SER A 217 0.55 10.03 -20.68
CA SER A 217 0.49 9.82 -19.21
C SER A 217 -0.86 9.54 -18.52
N SER A 218 -1.25 8.27 -18.45
CA SER A 218 -2.31 7.78 -17.57
C SER A 218 -1.73 7.21 -16.28
N ARG A 219 -1.67 8.02 -15.21
CA ARG A 219 -1.35 7.52 -13.85
C ARG A 219 -2.61 7.50 -12.98
N PRO A 220 -2.93 6.39 -12.29
CA PRO A 220 -3.97 6.39 -11.29
C PRO A 220 -3.53 7.18 -10.04
N GLU A 221 -4.20 8.27 -9.68
CA GLU A 221 -3.78 9.16 -8.56
C GLU A 221 -4.49 8.90 -7.22
N ILE A 222 -5.70 8.33 -7.25
CA ILE A 222 -6.48 8.03 -6.05
C ILE A 222 -7.10 6.66 -6.23
N LEU A 223 -6.90 5.73 -5.28
CA LEU A 223 -7.32 4.33 -5.41
C LEU A 223 -8.17 3.94 -4.20
N VAL A 224 -9.38 3.42 -4.44
CA VAL A 224 -10.22 2.81 -3.40
C VAL A 224 -10.76 1.47 -3.89
N GLY A 225 -10.49 0.41 -3.13
CA GLY A 225 -10.91 -0.95 -3.44
C GLY A 225 -12.05 -1.43 -2.55
N ASP A 226 -12.87 -2.33 -3.09
CA ASP A 226 -13.90 -3.03 -2.34
C ASP A 226 -13.42 -4.42 -1.88
N SER A 227 -14.17 -5.04 -0.97
CA SER A 227 -13.88 -6.40 -0.48
C SER A 227 -14.18 -7.50 -1.52
N GLN A 228 -14.73 -7.14 -2.69
CA GLN A 228 -15.18 -8.04 -3.76
C GLN A 228 -14.27 -8.00 -5.01
N GLY A 229 -13.22 -7.17 -4.99
CA GLY A 229 -12.22 -7.03 -6.05
C GLY A 229 -12.53 -5.97 -7.12
N ALA A 230 -13.47 -5.05 -6.87
CA ALA A 230 -13.65 -3.85 -7.68
C ALA A 230 -12.79 -2.69 -7.13
N PHE A 231 -12.23 -1.87 -8.01
CA PHE A 231 -11.39 -0.74 -7.63
C PHE A 231 -11.75 0.50 -8.43
N ALA A 232 -11.95 1.61 -7.73
CA ALA A 232 -12.12 2.93 -8.31
C ALA A 232 -10.80 3.67 -8.34
N PHE A 233 -10.53 4.39 -9.42
CA PHE A 233 -9.31 5.16 -9.59
C PHE A 233 -9.50 6.45 -10.38
N ALA A 234 -8.71 7.48 -10.10
CA ALA A 234 -8.65 8.68 -10.92
C ALA A 234 -7.57 8.52 -12.00
N ALA A 235 -7.89 8.59 -13.29
CA ALA A 235 -6.92 8.51 -14.38
C ALA A 235 -7.15 9.58 -15.45
N THR A 236 -6.04 10.04 -16.04
CA THR A 236 -6.03 11.13 -17.01
C THR A 236 -6.05 10.62 -18.45
N THR A 237 -6.87 11.26 -19.28
CA THR A 237 -6.82 11.14 -20.74
C THR A 237 -6.75 12.52 -21.38
N PRO A 238 -6.14 12.71 -22.56
CA PRO A 238 -6.15 14.01 -23.24
C PRO A 238 -7.54 14.50 -23.66
N GLU A 239 -8.47 13.60 -23.97
CA GLU A 239 -9.84 13.97 -24.36
C GLU A 239 -10.76 14.28 -23.18
N LEU A 240 -10.51 13.70 -22.00
CA LEU A 240 -11.39 13.78 -20.83
C LEU A 240 -10.74 14.46 -19.62
N GLY A 241 -9.44 14.81 -19.68
CA GLY A 241 -8.70 15.22 -18.48
C GLY A 241 -8.59 14.10 -17.44
N THR A 242 -8.27 14.45 -16.20
CA THR A 242 -8.29 13.53 -15.04
C THR A 242 -9.72 13.21 -14.67
N GLU A 243 -10.09 11.92 -14.70
CA GLU A 243 -11.47 11.48 -14.48
C GLU A 243 -11.55 10.23 -13.60
N LEU A 244 -12.75 9.90 -13.14
CA LEU A 244 -13.00 8.72 -12.31
C LEU A 244 -13.29 7.47 -13.16
N TRP A 245 -12.57 6.39 -12.87
CA TRP A 245 -12.64 5.10 -13.53
C TRP A 245 -12.90 3.99 -12.53
N ILE A 246 -13.48 2.89 -13.00
CA ILE A 246 -13.64 1.68 -12.21
C ILE A 246 -13.22 0.45 -13.01
N ALA A 247 -12.57 -0.49 -12.32
CA ALA A 247 -12.27 -1.82 -12.81
C ALA A 247 -13.02 -2.86 -11.97
N ASP A 248 -13.84 -3.70 -12.60
CA ASP A 248 -14.53 -4.82 -11.97
C ASP A 248 -14.74 -5.98 -12.96
N ARG A 249 -15.55 -7.00 -12.59
CA ARG A 249 -15.81 -8.19 -13.43
C ARG A 249 -16.49 -7.89 -14.77
N SER A 250 -17.01 -6.68 -14.96
CA SER A 250 -17.60 -6.22 -16.22
C SER A 250 -16.60 -5.46 -17.10
N GLY A 251 -15.36 -5.28 -16.63
CA GLY A 251 -14.28 -4.59 -17.32
C GLY A 251 -13.91 -3.25 -16.69
N VAL A 252 -13.01 -2.54 -17.37
CA VAL A 252 -12.63 -1.18 -17.02
C VAL A 252 -13.54 -0.24 -17.77
N ARG A 253 -14.08 0.75 -17.07
CA ARG A 253 -14.90 1.78 -17.68
C ARG A 253 -14.67 3.12 -17.01
N LEU A 254 -14.70 4.16 -17.82
CA LEU A 254 -14.92 5.50 -17.33
C LEU A 254 -16.25 5.51 -16.57
N VAL A 255 -16.22 5.93 -15.32
CA VAL A 255 -17.42 6.06 -14.51
C VAL A 255 -18.23 7.24 -15.04
N HIS A 256 -17.55 8.37 -15.26
CA HIS A 256 -18.11 9.56 -15.90
C HIS A 256 -17.00 10.51 -16.34
N ASP A 257 -17.23 11.21 -17.45
CA ASP A 257 -16.48 12.42 -17.82
C ASP A 257 -17.14 13.59 -17.08
N VAL A 258 -16.67 13.86 -15.87
CA VAL A 258 -17.26 14.89 -15.01
C VAL A 258 -16.93 16.29 -15.56
N ALA A 259 -15.75 16.48 -16.13
CA ALA A 259 -15.30 17.74 -16.72
C ALA A 259 -15.12 17.62 -18.24
N PRO A 260 -16.17 17.92 -19.04
CA PRO A 260 -16.17 17.64 -20.46
C PRO A 260 -14.95 18.17 -21.21
N GLY A 261 -14.35 17.32 -22.04
CA GLY A 261 -13.17 17.66 -22.82
C GLY A 261 -11.87 17.50 -22.02
N SER A 262 -10.79 18.16 -22.43
CA SER A 262 -9.48 18.03 -21.79
C SER A 262 -9.38 18.71 -20.40
N ASN A 263 -10.49 19.06 -19.77
CA ASN A 263 -10.49 19.71 -18.47
C ASN A 263 -10.47 18.62 -17.40
N SER A 264 -9.59 18.70 -16.42
CA SER A 264 -9.55 17.69 -15.36
C SER A 264 -10.64 17.89 -14.31
N TYR A 265 -11.29 16.81 -13.91
CA TYR A 265 -11.86 16.67 -12.58
C TYR A 265 -10.73 16.37 -11.60
N GLU A 266 -10.54 17.22 -10.59
CA GLU A 266 -9.58 17.01 -9.50
C GLU A 266 -10.30 16.42 -8.28
N PRO A 267 -10.48 15.08 -8.20
CA PRO A 267 -11.05 14.46 -7.02
C PRO A 267 -10.17 14.75 -5.79
N ARG A 268 -10.80 15.09 -4.66
CA ARG A 268 -10.13 15.41 -3.39
C ARG A 268 -10.20 14.27 -2.39
N ASP A 269 -11.41 13.82 -2.10
CA ASP A 269 -11.69 12.72 -1.18
C ASP A 269 -12.52 11.65 -1.90
N LEU A 270 -12.22 10.38 -1.67
CA LEU A 270 -13.03 9.24 -2.09
C LEU A 270 -13.44 8.41 -0.86
N LEU A 271 -14.71 8.10 -0.74
CA LEU A 271 -15.26 7.21 0.27
C LEU A 271 -16.06 6.09 -0.42
N LEU A 272 -15.53 4.86 -0.38
CA LEU A 272 -16.28 3.69 -0.82
C LEU A 272 -17.04 3.10 0.38
N ARG A 273 -18.35 3.02 0.25
CA ARG A 273 -19.24 2.51 1.27
C ARG A 273 -19.38 0.99 1.20
N ALA A 274 -19.76 0.38 2.32
CA ALA A 274 -20.00 -1.05 2.44
C ALA A 274 -21.15 -1.55 1.53
N ASP A 275 -22.08 -0.67 1.14
CA ASP A 275 -23.16 -0.97 0.20
C ASP A 275 -22.70 -0.92 -1.29
N GLY A 276 -21.42 -0.64 -1.54
CA GLY A 276 -20.81 -0.58 -2.87
C GLY A 276 -20.90 0.80 -3.54
N ARG A 277 -21.50 1.81 -2.89
CA ARG A 277 -21.53 3.17 -3.43
C ARG A 277 -20.21 3.89 -3.20
N LEU A 278 -19.78 4.65 -4.20
CA LEU A 278 -18.62 5.53 -4.09
C LEU A 278 -19.08 6.97 -3.97
N VAL A 279 -18.60 7.68 -2.95
CA VAL A 279 -18.81 9.12 -2.77
C VAL A 279 -17.48 9.83 -3.04
N ALA A 280 -17.51 10.88 -3.85
CA ALA A 280 -16.34 11.65 -4.24
C ALA A 280 -16.56 13.15 -4.02
N THR A 281 -15.54 13.85 -3.52
CA THR A 281 -15.47 15.32 -3.48
C THR A 281 -14.45 15.82 -4.50
N ASN A 282 -14.48 17.11 -4.85
CA ASN A 282 -13.53 17.71 -5.80
C ASN A 282 -13.06 19.12 -5.38
N SER A 283 -11.94 19.57 -5.96
CA SER A 283 -11.35 20.89 -5.71
C SER A 283 -11.59 21.96 -6.78
N SER A 284 -12.30 21.64 -7.86
CA SER A 284 -12.19 22.45 -9.09
C SER A 284 -12.59 23.92 -8.90
N SER A 285 -11.69 24.81 -9.33
CA SER A 285 -11.90 26.27 -9.44
C SER A 285 -12.29 26.71 -10.87
N SER A 286 -12.44 25.76 -11.81
CA SER A 286 -12.77 26.10 -13.19
C SER A 286 -13.56 24.99 -13.90
N ILE A 287 -14.83 25.33 -14.18
CA ILE A 287 -15.75 24.81 -15.22
C ILE A 287 -16.78 23.75 -14.77
N VAL A 288 -16.51 22.91 -13.76
CA VAL A 288 -17.54 22.02 -13.18
C VAL A 288 -17.87 22.44 -11.75
N SER A 289 -19.13 22.25 -11.38
CA SER A 289 -19.64 22.42 -10.02
C SER A 289 -18.74 21.68 -9.01
N SER A 290 -18.37 22.35 -7.91
CA SER A 290 -17.60 21.72 -6.82
C SER A 290 -18.53 21.09 -5.79
N GLU A 291 -19.37 20.16 -6.22
CA GLU A 291 -20.37 19.48 -5.39
C GLU A 291 -20.06 17.98 -5.27
N PRO A 292 -20.51 17.31 -4.19
CA PRO A 292 -20.30 15.89 -4.02
C PRO A 292 -20.93 15.05 -5.14
N LEU A 293 -20.21 14.01 -5.56
CA LEU A 293 -20.68 13.00 -6.51
C LEU A 293 -20.91 11.68 -5.80
N VAL A 294 -21.97 10.98 -6.19
CA VAL A 294 -22.30 9.63 -5.75
C VAL A 294 -22.40 8.72 -6.97
N TRP A 295 -21.61 7.66 -7.00
CA TRP A 295 -21.75 6.58 -7.95
C TRP A 295 -22.44 5.39 -7.30
N ASP A 296 -23.54 4.94 -7.92
CA ASP A 296 -24.43 3.90 -7.38
C ASP A 296 -24.18 2.48 -7.93
N GLY A 297 -23.10 2.29 -8.69
CA GLY A 297 -22.85 1.07 -9.46
C GLY A 297 -23.18 1.23 -10.96
N SER A 298 -24.00 2.21 -11.32
CA SER A 298 -24.52 2.39 -12.68
C SER A 298 -24.43 3.82 -13.20
N THR A 299 -24.74 4.81 -12.36
CA THR A 299 -24.91 6.21 -12.74
C THR A 299 -24.20 7.09 -11.71
N ILE A 300 -23.67 8.23 -12.16
CA ILE A 300 -23.23 9.30 -11.26
C ILE A 300 -24.39 10.24 -10.99
N HIS A 301 -24.56 10.57 -9.73
CA HIS A 301 -25.49 11.57 -9.24
C HIS A 301 -24.72 12.67 -8.52
N GLN A 302 -25.04 13.92 -8.85
CA GLN A 302 -24.51 15.07 -8.12
C GLN A 302 -25.49 15.47 -7.01
N ILE A 303 -24.98 15.69 -5.80
CA ILE A 303 -25.77 16.23 -4.68
C ILE A 303 -25.42 17.71 -4.53
N ASN A 304 -26.36 18.60 -4.85
CA ASN A 304 -26.13 20.05 -4.72
C ASN A 304 -26.29 20.49 -3.26
N LEU A 305 -25.23 21.05 -2.68
CA LEU A 305 -25.27 21.60 -1.32
C LEU A 305 -25.74 23.05 -1.30
N ASN A 306 -25.41 23.85 -2.32
CA ASN A 306 -25.84 25.24 -2.38
C ASN A 306 -26.30 25.69 -3.78
N GLU A 307 -26.89 26.88 -3.87
CA GLU A 307 -27.36 27.45 -5.14
C GLU A 307 -26.22 27.94 -6.05
N SER A 308 -25.00 28.11 -5.54
CA SER A 308 -23.85 28.54 -6.35
C SER A 308 -23.23 27.37 -7.12
N GLY A 309 -23.50 26.13 -6.72
CA GLY A 309 -22.88 24.92 -7.28
C GLY A 309 -21.38 24.83 -6.97
N HIS A 310 -20.88 25.65 -6.05
CA HIS A 310 -19.50 25.68 -5.63
C HIS A 310 -19.42 25.67 -4.11
N SER A 311 -19.61 24.49 -3.53
CA SER A 311 -19.60 24.30 -2.08
C SER A 311 -18.23 23.85 -1.55
N GLU A 312 -17.31 23.45 -2.43
CA GLU A 312 -15.96 22.98 -2.10
C GLU A 312 -15.94 21.94 -0.96
N PRO A 313 -16.70 20.83 -1.06
CA PRO A 313 -16.84 19.83 -0.02
C PRO A 313 -15.50 19.18 0.31
N ARG A 314 -15.27 18.92 1.59
CA ARG A 314 -14.03 18.34 2.11
C ARG A 314 -14.34 17.44 3.29
N GLY A 315 -13.54 16.37 3.42
CA GLY A 315 -13.68 15.41 4.49
C GLY A 315 -14.95 14.59 4.33
N LEU A 316 -14.81 13.29 4.05
CA LEU A 316 -15.94 12.36 3.95
C LEU A 316 -15.92 11.43 5.16
N HIS A 317 -16.98 11.48 5.96
CA HIS A 317 -17.12 10.68 7.18
C HIS A 317 -18.41 9.84 7.13
N ALA A 318 -18.29 8.52 7.18
CA ALA A 318 -19.47 7.65 7.24
C ALA A 318 -20.14 7.73 8.61
N VAL A 319 -21.46 7.96 8.64
CA VAL A 319 -22.31 7.97 9.84
C VAL A 319 -23.60 7.22 9.53
N GLY A 320 -23.62 5.94 9.88
CA GLY A 320 -24.68 4.99 9.55
C GLY A 320 -24.84 4.88 8.04
N GLU A 321 -26.02 5.24 7.57
CA GLU A 321 -26.36 5.26 6.14
C GLU A 321 -26.03 6.60 5.46
N LEU A 322 -25.55 7.59 6.22
CA LEU A 322 -25.26 8.94 5.76
C LEU A 322 -23.75 9.16 5.65
N VAL A 323 -23.38 10.24 4.96
CA VAL A 323 -22.00 10.70 4.85
C VAL A 323 -21.95 12.16 5.27
N LEU A 324 -21.14 12.49 6.27
CA LEU A 324 -20.91 13.88 6.66
C LEU A 324 -19.79 14.49 5.81
N THR A 325 -19.95 15.76 5.48
CA THR A 325 -18.91 16.56 4.82
C THR A 325 -18.99 18.02 5.23
N GLU A 326 -17.86 18.72 5.21
CA GLU A 326 -17.81 20.16 5.44
C GLU A 326 -17.80 20.89 4.09
N ALA A 327 -18.69 21.86 3.94
CA ALA A 327 -18.84 22.61 2.70
C ALA A 327 -19.39 24.02 2.93
N GLU A 328 -19.14 24.94 2.00
CA GLU A 328 -19.65 26.31 2.04
C GLU A 328 -21.17 26.35 1.83
N ASN A 329 -21.88 26.98 2.76
CA ASN A 329 -23.30 27.28 2.62
C ASN A 329 -23.54 28.53 1.74
N ALA A 330 -24.82 28.90 1.57
CA ALA A 330 -25.23 30.06 0.76
C ALA A 330 -24.63 31.42 1.21
N SER A 331 -24.10 31.51 2.43
CA SER A 331 -23.42 32.70 2.94
C SER A 331 -21.89 32.69 2.75
N GLY A 332 -21.34 31.63 2.14
CA GLY A 332 -19.90 31.40 2.02
C GLY A 332 -19.23 30.93 3.31
N GLN A 333 -20.02 30.49 4.30
CA GLN A 333 -19.50 29.97 5.55
C GLN A 333 -19.43 28.45 5.47
N ARG A 334 -18.28 27.88 5.85
CA ARG A 334 -18.12 26.42 5.95
C ARG A 334 -18.91 25.88 7.14
N VAL A 335 -19.78 24.93 6.88
CA VAL A 335 -20.67 24.30 7.85
C VAL A 335 -20.73 22.79 7.59
N LEU A 336 -21.30 22.05 8.53
CA LEU A 336 -21.46 20.61 8.42
C LEU A 336 -22.72 20.25 7.64
N TRP A 337 -22.57 19.35 6.69
CA TRP A 337 -23.63 18.77 5.89
C TRP A 337 -23.72 17.26 6.12
N ALA A 338 -24.95 16.73 6.13
CA ALA A 338 -25.20 15.31 5.96
C ALA A 338 -25.67 15.05 4.53
N LEU A 339 -25.00 14.11 3.86
CA LEU A 339 -25.37 13.59 2.56
C LEU A 339 -26.10 12.26 2.76
N ASP A 340 -27.18 12.05 2.02
CA ASP A 340 -27.80 10.75 1.84
C ASP A 340 -27.48 10.24 0.42
N PRO A 341 -26.48 9.35 0.26
CA PRO A 341 -26.13 8.79 -1.04
C PRO A 341 -27.22 7.90 -1.66
N THR A 342 -28.21 7.47 -0.86
CA THR A 342 -29.34 6.68 -1.36
C THR A 342 -30.46 7.56 -1.87
N ALA A 343 -30.87 8.55 -1.08
CA ALA A 343 -31.92 9.48 -1.44
C ALA A 343 -31.45 10.61 -2.36
N LEU A 344 -30.13 10.77 -2.51
CA LEU A 344 -29.48 11.84 -3.27
C LEU A 344 -29.87 13.23 -2.75
N THR A 345 -29.91 13.37 -1.43
CA THR A 345 -30.28 14.60 -0.74
C THR A 345 -29.16 15.05 0.20
N ALA A 346 -29.18 16.33 0.57
CA ALA A 346 -28.32 16.87 1.61
C ALA A 346 -29.13 17.68 2.62
N GLU A 347 -28.66 17.68 3.88
CA GLU A 347 -29.19 18.48 4.97
C GLU A 347 -28.05 19.27 5.64
N GLN A 348 -28.22 20.59 5.79
CA GLN A 348 -27.30 21.43 6.54
C GLN A 348 -27.55 21.23 8.04
N LEU A 349 -26.56 20.71 8.77
CA LEU A 349 -26.70 20.40 10.20
C LEU A 349 -26.35 21.58 11.11
N THR A 350 -25.46 22.46 10.67
CA THR A 350 -24.98 23.59 11.47
C THR A 350 -25.10 24.92 10.73
N THR A 351 -25.29 26.01 11.47
CA THR A 351 -25.24 27.38 10.91
C THR A 351 -23.95 28.12 11.26
N GLU A 352 -23.18 27.58 12.20
CA GLU A 352 -21.92 28.12 12.69
C GLU A 352 -20.75 27.39 12.05
N ARG A 353 -19.58 28.03 12.04
CA ARG A 353 -18.43 27.55 11.29
C ARG A 353 -17.86 26.29 11.94
N THR A 354 -17.65 25.27 11.13
CA THR A 354 -16.91 24.06 11.50
C THR A 354 -15.48 24.13 10.96
N TYR A 355 -14.59 23.32 11.54
CA TYR A 355 -13.15 23.35 11.25
C TYR A 355 -12.58 21.93 11.10
N ASP A 356 -12.96 21.15 10.09
CA ASP A 356 -12.39 19.82 9.74
C ASP A 356 -12.11 18.91 10.96
N LEU A 357 -13.03 18.88 11.93
CA LEU A 357 -12.84 18.28 13.26
C LEU A 357 -14.03 17.40 13.61
N VAL A 358 -14.22 16.33 12.83
CA VAL A 358 -15.28 15.35 13.02
C VAL A 358 -14.67 13.99 13.40
N ALA A 359 -15.13 13.45 14.52
CA ALA A 359 -14.86 12.08 14.94
C ALA A 359 -16.15 11.27 14.75
N SER A 360 -16.16 10.30 13.84
CA SER A 360 -17.35 9.50 13.51
C SER A 360 -17.09 8.01 13.72
N CYS A 361 -18.04 7.32 14.34
CA CYS A 361 -18.00 5.87 14.50
C CYS A 361 -19.39 5.28 14.32
N GLY A 362 -19.50 4.30 13.42
CA GLY A 362 -20.75 3.56 13.26
C GLY A 362 -21.89 4.49 12.89
N ILE A 363 -22.77 4.79 13.84
CA ILE A 363 -24.06 5.46 13.64
C ILE A 363 -24.12 6.92 14.11
N ASP A 364 -23.06 7.45 14.72
CA ASP A 364 -23.01 8.85 15.18
C ASP A 364 -21.62 9.49 15.02
N ALA A 365 -21.54 10.79 15.30
CA ALA A 365 -20.32 11.57 15.26
C ALA A 365 -20.28 12.66 16.34
N LEU A 366 -19.07 12.99 16.78
CA LEU A 366 -18.75 14.13 17.62
C LEU A 366 -17.96 15.16 16.80
N PHE A 367 -18.20 16.44 17.05
CA PHE A 367 -17.51 17.52 16.34
C PHE A 367 -17.43 18.79 17.19
N LEU A 368 -16.59 19.74 16.77
CA LEU A 368 -16.31 20.97 17.49
C LEU A 368 -16.87 22.21 16.75
N ILE A 369 -17.47 23.12 17.51
CA ILE A 369 -17.79 24.50 17.08
C ILE A 369 -17.22 25.42 18.15
N ASP A 370 -16.24 26.25 17.79
CA ASP A 370 -15.53 27.14 18.72
C ASP A 370 -15.08 26.42 20.02
N ASP A 371 -15.66 26.76 21.17
CA ASP A 371 -15.35 26.16 22.48
C ASP A 371 -16.32 25.02 22.89
N GLN A 372 -17.12 24.53 21.94
CA GLN A 372 -18.22 23.61 22.20
C GLN A 372 -17.99 22.24 21.57
N LEU A 373 -18.34 21.21 22.33
CA LEU A 373 -18.43 19.83 21.85
C LEU A 373 -19.88 19.50 21.50
N TRP A 374 -20.10 18.99 20.28
CA TRP A 374 -21.40 18.60 19.75
C TRP A 374 -21.41 17.13 19.36
N ARG A 375 -22.62 16.54 19.35
CA ARG A 375 -22.91 15.18 18.85
C ARG A 375 -23.95 15.27 17.75
N THR A 376 -23.86 14.39 16.75
CA THR A 376 -24.89 14.23 15.71
C THR A 376 -25.03 12.77 15.28
N ASP A 377 -26.25 12.36 14.93
CA ASP A 377 -26.57 11.11 14.24
C ASP A 377 -26.72 11.32 12.72
N GLY A 378 -26.32 12.48 12.22
CA GLY A 378 -26.52 12.91 10.83
C GLY A 378 -27.86 13.61 10.56
N THR A 379 -28.71 13.81 11.58
CA THR A 379 -29.97 14.55 11.46
C THR A 379 -29.95 15.87 12.23
N ALA A 380 -30.73 16.87 11.81
CA ALA A 380 -30.82 18.13 12.55
C ALA A 380 -31.37 17.96 13.99
N LEU A 381 -32.24 16.98 14.24
CA LEU A 381 -32.79 16.72 15.60
C LEU A 381 -31.78 16.02 16.52
N GLY A 382 -30.96 15.12 15.98
CA GLY A 382 -29.90 14.44 16.70
C GLY A 382 -28.63 15.29 16.87
N THR A 383 -28.53 16.43 16.18
CA THR A 383 -27.42 17.38 16.32
C THR A 383 -27.60 18.24 17.57
N GLN A 384 -26.82 17.96 18.62
CA GLN A 384 -27.01 18.57 19.95
C GLN A 384 -25.68 18.92 20.63
N LEU A 385 -25.70 20.02 21.39
CA LEU A 385 -24.60 20.43 22.24
C LEU A 385 -24.40 19.40 23.37
N VAL A 386 -23.19 18.87 23.50
CA VAL A 386 -22.79 17.97 24.57
C VAL A 386 -22.36 18.78 25.79
N THR A 387 -21.37 19.65 25.61
CA THR A 387 -20.86 20.55 26.66
C THR A 387 -20.07 21.70 26.05
N THR A 388 -19.90 22.77 26.84
CA THR A 388 -18.95 23.86 26.55
C THR A 388 -17.68 23.64 27.37
N ALA A 389 -16.54 24.01 26.81
CA ALA A 389 -15.27 23.96 27.50
C ALA A 389 -15.29 24.89 28.74
N PRO A 390 -14.73 24.48 29.90
CA PRO A 390 -14.94 25.21 31.16
C PRO A 390 -14.35 26.62 31.21
N ASP A 391 -13.09 26.78 30.79
CA ASP A 391 -12.31 28.01 30.86
C ASP A 391 -11.27 28.07 29.73
N GLY A 392 -11.71 27.75 28.50
CA GLY A 392 -10.80 27.47 27.39
C GLY A 392 -11.53 27.03 26.12
N ALA A 393 -10.86 26.24 25.29
CA ALA A 393 -11.46 25.64 24.09
C ALA A 393 -10.92 24.23 23.83
N PHE A 394 -11.75 23.39 23.21
CA PHE A 394 -11.30 22.15 22.60
C PHE A 394 -10.73 22.47 21.21
N TRP A 395 -9.51 22.04 20.91
CA TRP A 395 -8.82 22.40 19.66
C TRP A 395 -8.61 21.20 18.73
N ALA A 396 -8.79 19.98 19.25
CA ALA A 396 -8.74 18.75 18.47
C ALA A 396 -9.70 17.69 19.02
N ILE A 397 -10.19 16.83 18.14
CA ILE A 397 -11.03 15.68 18.46
C ILE A 397 -10.56 14.46 17.66
N HIS A 398 -10.53 13.29 18.29
CA HIS A 398 -10.12 12.03 17.65
C HIS A 398 -11.02 10.88 18.10
N ALA A 399 -11.57 10.12 17.15
CA ALA A 399 -12.43 8.98 17.44
C ALA A 399 -11.68 7.83 18.16
N LEU A 400 -12.34 7.17 19.11
CA LEU A 400 -11.85 6.02 19.88
C LEU A 400 -12.56 4.71 19.49
N CYS A 401 -12.58 4.35 18.21
CA CYS A 401 -13.34 3.20 17.71
C CYS A 401 -12.51 2.16 16.94
N ASP A 402 -12.75 0.88 17.24
CA ASP A 402 -12.14 -0.30 16.59
C ASP A 402 -13.00 -0.86 15.42
N GLY A 403 -13.88 -0.04 14.81
CA GLY A 403 -14.70 -0.46 13.66
C GLY A 403 -16.01 -1.21 13.99
N GLY A 404 -16.63 -0.99 15.15
CA GLY A 404 -17.95 -1.52 15.51
C GLY A 404 -19.10 -0.50 15.45
N GLU A 405 -20.36 -0.97 15.45
CA GLU A 405 -21.61 -0.17 15.53
C GLU A 405 -21.88 0.44 16.93
N ALA A 406 -20.83 0.79 17.69
CA ALA A 406 -20.97 1.35 19.04
C ALA A 406 -21.07 2.89 19.02
N ASP A 407 -21.61 3.49 20.09
CA ASP A 407 -21.62 4.94 20.31
C ASP A 407 -20.20 5.53 20.16
N THR A 408 -20.08 6.67 19.48
CA THR A 408 -18.81 7.38 19.29
C THR A 408 -18.25 7.86 20.62
N ARG A 409 -17.03 7.40 20.92
CA ARG A 409 -16.16 7.98 21.93
C ARG A 409 -15.07 8.78 21.25
N ALA A 410 -14.61 9.84 21.90
CA ALA A 410 -13.51 10.65 21.38
C ALA A 410 -12.51 11.04 22.46
N LEU A 411 -11.24 11.11 22.06
CA LEU A 411 -10.23 11.91 22.75
C LEU A 411 -10.37 13.35 22.29
N LEU A 412 -10.17 14.26 23.25
CA LEU A 412 -10.23 15.69 23.06
C LEU A 412 -8.92 16.26 23.57
N ALA A 413 -8.48 17.32 22.93
CA ALA A 413 -7.42 18.12 23.48
C ALA A 413 -7.94 19.51 23.80
N TYR A 414 -7.66 19.93 25.03
CA TYR A 414 -8.24 21.10 25.67
C TYR A 414 -7.16 22.13 25.97
N GLN A 415 -7.39 23.40 25.68
CA GLN A 415 -6.50 24.51 26.05
C GLN A 415 -7.25 25.48 26.98
N SER A 416 -6.75 25.70 28.20
CA SER A 416 -7.27 26.74 29.09
C SER A 416 -6.86 28.14 28.61
N THR A 417 -7.66 29.18 28.89
CA THR A 417 -7.37 30.58 28.53
C THR A 417 -6.15 31.16 29.24
N ASP A 418 -5.77 30.59 30.38
CA ASP A 418 -4.73 31.13 31.25
C ASP A 418 -3.40 30.35 31.13
N GLY A 419 -3.34 29.33 30.26
CA GLY A 419 -2.21 28.41 30.16
C GLY A 419 -1.73 28.19 28.72
N ASP A 420 -0.41 28.02 28.58
CA ASP A 420 0.24 27.64 27.31
C ASP A 420 0.25 26.12 27.09
N THR A 421 -0.54 25.37 27.88
CA THR A 421 -0.53 23.91 27.93
C THR A 421 -1.87 23.33 27.48
N LEU A 422 -1.83 22.09 27.01
CA LEU A 422 -3.01 21.31 26.64
C LEU A 422 -3.27 20.22 27.65
N ASP A 423 -4.52 19.89 27.86
CA ASP A 423 -4.93 18.74 28.66
C ASP A 423 -5.55 17.70 27.72
N LEU A 424 -5.34 16.42 28.03
CA LEU A 424 -5.99 15.32 27.34
C LEU A 424 -7.31 15.03 28.05
N TRP A 425 -8.39 15.05 27.29
CA TRP A 425 -9.73 14.78 27.72
C TRP A 425 -10.31 13.62 26.91
N ALA A 426 -11.40 13.03 27.40
CA ALA A 426 -12.22 12.11 26.63
C ALA A 426 -13.70 12.44 26.79
N SER A 427 -14.50 12.05 25.81
CA SER A 427 -15.95 12.13 25.85
C SER A 427 -16.59 10.87 25.29
N ASP A 428 -17.69 10.45 25.91
CA ASP A 428 -18.61 9.44 25.39
C ASP A 428 -19.83 10.05 24.69
N GLY A 429 -19.76 11.33 24.35
CA GLY A 429 -20.87 12.08 23.76
C GLY A 429 -21.90 12.56 24.78
N THR A 430 -21.62 12.46 26.08
CA THR A 430 -22.43 13.05 27.15
C THR A 430 -21.66 14.08 27.97
N ALA A 431 -22.35 15.07 28.53
CA ALA A 431 -21.73 16.06 29.41
C ALA A 431 -21.06 15.41 30.64
N ALA A 432 -21.67 14.36 31.21
CA ALA A 432 -21.16 13.69 32.40
C ALA A 432 -19.96 12.77 32.10
N GLY A 433 -19.90 12.20 30.89
CA GLY A 433 -18.78 11.38 30.43
C GLY A 433 -17.69 12.18 29.71
N THR A 434 -17.78 13.52 29.69
CA THR A 434 -16.71 14.38 29.20
C THR A 434 -15.77 14.72 30.35
N LEU A 435 -14.61 14.07 30.39
CA LEU A 435 -13.71 14.06 31.55
C LEU A 435 -12.27 14.34 31.14
N GLU A 436 -11.55 15.06 32.00
CA GLU A 436 -10.10 15.19 31.91
C GLU A 436 -9.43 13.85 32.25
N LEU A 437 -8.50 13.43 31.39
CA LEU A 437 -7.72 12.21 31.58
C LEU A 437 -6.34 12.52 32.14
N MET A 438 -5.69 13.56 31.61
CA MET A 438 -4.32 13.91 31.97
C MET A 438 -4.04 15.40 31.74
N PRO A 439 -3.59 16.14 32.77
CA PRO A 439 -3.26 17.56 32.64
C PRO A 439 -1.89 17.80 32.01
N GLY A 440 -1.74 18.98 31.40
CA GLY A 440 -0.49 19.71 31.28
C GLY A 440 0.50 19.15 30.26
N PHE A 441 0.23 19.39 28.97
CA PHE A 441 1.11 19.11 27.84
C PHE A 441 1.62 20.40 27.19
N ASP A 442 2.89 20.46 26.81
CA ASP A 442 3.50 21.62 26.16
C ASP A 442 3.09 21.71 24.67
N THR A 443 2.54 22.86 24.27
CA THR A 443 2.10 23.14 22.89
C THR A 443 3.21 23.58 21.95
N SER A 444 4.31 24.10 22.47
CA SER A 444 5.40 24.69 21.67
C SER A 444 6.09 23.68 20.75
N ARG A 445 5.90 22.38 21.04
CA ARG A 445 6.39 21.23 20.25
C ARG A 445 5.29 20.26 19.81
N GLY A 446 4.02 20.60 20.02
CA GLY A 446 2.83 19.91 19.49
C GLY A 446 2.41 18.61 20.19
N LEU A 447 1.11 18.50 20.52
CA LEU A 447 0.40 17.23 20.64
C LEU A 447 0.10 16.75 19.20
N TYR A 448 0.89 15.82 18.69
CA TYR A 448 0.63 15.20 17.38
C TYR A 448 -0.48 14.17 17.53
N PHE A 449 -1.74 14.62 17.45
CA PHE A 449 -2.76 13.75 16.86
C PHE A 449 -2.38 13.66 15.39
N GLU A 450 -1.93 12.50 14.93
CA GLU A 450 -1.72 12.35 13.51
C GLU A 450 -3.05 12.54 12.80
N MET A 451 -3.21 13.66 12.09
CA MET A 451 -4.34 13.89 11.19
C MET A 451 -4.01 13.16 9.88
N PRO A 452 -4.71 12.06 9.51
CA PRO A 452 -4.56 11.48 8.20
C PRO A 452 -5.44 12.29 7.24
N HIS A 453 -4.84 13.10 6.38
CA HIS A 453 -5.47 13.46 5.11
C HIS A 453 -5.37 12.25 4.20
N ALA A 454 -6.34 11.33 4.34
CA ALA A 454 -6.53 10.12 3.53
C ALA A 454 -5.37 9.10 3.57
N LEU A 455 -5.73 7.81 3.53
CA LEU A 455 -4.87 6.69 3.10
C LEU A 455 -3.79 6.15 4.09
N SER A 456 -4.16 5.87 5.35
CA SER A 456 -3.64 4.75 6.19
C SER A 456 -4.37 4.82 7.53
N ALA A 457 -4.59 3.70 8.23
CA ALA A 457 -5.14 3.76 9.58
C ALA A 457 -4.20 4.61 10.47
N SER A 458 -4.75 5.54 11.25
CA SER A 458 -3.94 6.37 12.16
C SER A 458 -2.98 5.49 12.98
N PRO A 459 -1.69 5.84 13.15
CA PRO A 459 -0.80 5.15 14.08
C PRO A 459 -1.25 5.23 15.53
N SER A 460 -2.10 6.20 15.88
CA SER A 460 -2.83 6.23 17.14
C SER A 460 -4.16 5.48 17.08
N ALA A 461 -4.41 4.67 16.05
CA ALA A 461 -5.68 3.99 15.87
C ALA A 461 -5.98 3.13 17.10
N PRO A 462 -7.23 3.15 17.55
CA PRO A 462 -7.72 2.28 18.59
C PRO A 462 -7.39 0.80 18.32
N ARG A 463 -6.84 0.12 19.34
CA ARG A 463 -6.60 -1.33 19.38
C ARG A 463 -7.10 -1.89 20.69
N GLN A 464 -8.02 -2.84 20.59
CA GLN A 464 -8.67 -3.44 21.75
C GLN A 464 -9.30 -2.35 22.65
N GLY A 465 -9.88 -1.32 22.03
CA GLY A 465 -10.49 -0.16 22.67
C GLY A 465 -9.52 0.81 23.35
N ARG A 466 -8.22 0.75 23.04
CA ARG A 466 -7.18 1.62 23.61
C ARG A 466 -6.44 2.39 22.53
N VAL A 467 -5.92 3.57 22.85
CA VAL A 467 -5.06 4.39 21.99
C VAL A 467 -3.74 4.64 22.67
N LEU A 468 -2.66 4.59 21.89
CA LEU A 468 -1.33 5.01 22.32
C LEU A 468 -1.06 6.44 21.83
N LEU A 469 -0.48 7.26 22.70
CA LEU A 469 -0.15 8.67 22.50
C LEU A 469 1.31 8.91 22.85
N SER A 470 1.99 9.79 22.09
CA SER A 470 3.30 10.33 22.45
C SER A 470 3.13 11.78 22.86
N THR A 471 3.38 12.08 24.14
CA THR A 471 2.96 13.32 24.79
C THR A 471 4.12 14.03 25.48
N LEU A 472 4.19 15.36 25.43
CA LEU A 472 5.23 16.14 26.12
C LEU A 472 4.59 16.90 27.28
N ALA A 473 4.85 16.49 28.52
CA ALA A 473 4.30 17.18 29.68
C ALA A 473 4.85 18.62 29.80
N ALA A 474 4.09 19.53 30.39
CA ALA A 474 4.43 20.94 30.55
C ALA A 474 5.71 21.11 31.38
N GLY A 475 6.70 21.80 30.82
CA GLY A 475 8.01 21.96 31.44
C GLY A 475 8.88 20.69 31.41
N SER A 476 8.39 19.59 30.83
CA SER A 476 9.23 18.45 30.46
C SER A 476 10.11 18.85 29.28
N THR A 477 11.33 18.32 29.27
CA THR A 477 12.19 18.40 28.10
C THR A 477 12.03 17.18 27.20
N HIS A 478 11.20 16.19 27.53
CA HIS A 478 11.08 14.93 26.78
C HIS A 478 9.63 14.44 26.64
N ARG A 479 9.32 13.82 25.49
CA ARG A 479 8.05 13.11 25.27
C ARG A 479 7.99 11.80 26.05
N GLU A 480 6.79 11.38 26.45
CA GLU A 480 6.45 10.13 27.12
C GLU A 480 5.32 9.41 26.38
N LEU A 481 5.35 8.08 26.38
CA LEU A 481 4.26 7.24 25.87
C LEU A 481 3.15 7.13 26.91
N VAL A 482 1.91 7.32 26.48
CA VAL A 482 0.70 7.16 27.30
C VAL A 482 -0.30 6.30 26.54
N VAL A 483 -0.86 5.29 27.19
CA VAL A 483 -2.00 4.53 26.68
C VAL A 483 -3.28 4.99 27.37
N THR A 484 -4.41 5.00 26.67
CA THR A 484 -5.72 5.30 27.26
C THR A 484 -6.84 4.53 26.59
N ASP A 485 -7.85 4.10 27.36
CA ASP A 485 -9.14 3.58 26.86
C ASP A 485 -10.25 4.64 26.85
N GLY A 486 -9.88 5.91 27.03
CA GLY A 486 -10.82 7.02 27.19
C GLY A 486 -11.36 7.17 28.61
N THR A 487 -10.84 6.44 29.60
CA THR A 487 -11.22 6.59 31.01
C THR A 487 -10.03 6.99 31.88
N PRO A 488 -10.25 7.72 33.00
CA PRO A 488 -9.16 8.05 33.92
C PRO A 488 -8.44 6.81 34.49
N ALA A 489 -9.15 5.69 34.69
CA ALA A 489 -8.57 4.47 35.25
C ALA A 489 -7.73 3.68 34.23
N GLY A 490 -8.10 3.72 32.95
CA GLY A 490 -7.37 3.07 31.86
C GLY A 490 -6.31 3.95 31.19
N THR A 491 -6.07 5.16 31.70
CA THR A 491 -5.03 6.06 31.21
C THR A 491 -3.72 5.87 31.99
N LEU A 492 -2.66 5.42 31.32
CA LEU A 492 -1.39 5.01 31.94
C LEU A 492 -0.19 5.50 31.12
N GLN A 493 0.79 6.11 31.80
CA GLN A 493 2.11 6.39 31.21
C GLN A 493 2.93 5.08 31.13
N LEU A 494 3.48 4.79 29.95
CA LEU A 494 4.21 3.55 29.67
C LEU A 494 5.73 3.68 29.78
N THR A 495 6.26 4.89 29.58
CA THR A 495 7.70 5.19 29.65
C THR A 495 8.04 6.10 30.83
N SER A 496 9.33 6.22 31.15
CA SER A 496 9.83 7.17 32.16
C SER A 496 11.14 7.78 31.67
N ARG A 497 11.08 8.45 30.52
CA ARG A 497 12.25 9.05 29.83
C ARG A 497 12.86 10.20 30.63
N GLU A 498 12.12 10.81 31.56
CA GLU A 498 12.69 11.74 32.54
C GLU A 498 13.84 11.14 33.38
N LEU A 499 13.85 9.81 33.56
CA LEU A 499 14.88 9.09 34.33
C LEU A 499 16.00 8.55 33.44
N ASP A 500 15.87 8.67 32.13
CA ASP A 500 16.80 8.14 31.14
C ASP A 500 17.70 9.29 30.62
N PRO A 501 18.97 9.38 31.07
CA PRO A 501 19.86 10.46 30.67
C PRO A 501 20.27 10.41 29.20
N ASP A 502 20.04 9.29 28.52
CA ASP A 502 20.34 9.11 27.11
C ASP A 502 19.10 9.37 26.22
N ALA A 503 17.90 9.53 26.76
CA ALA A 503 16.71 9.79 25.95
C ALA A 503 16.79 11.14 25.21
N ASP A 504 16.53 11.12 23.90
CA ASP A 504 16.39 12.35 23.11
C ASP A 504 15.03 13.02 23.41
N PRO A 505 15.00 14.27 23.90
CA PRO A 505 13.79 15.09 24.03
C PRO A 505 12.68 14.84 23.03
N ASP A 506 13.04 14.86 21.75
CA ASP A 506 12.11 14.90 20.64
C ASP A 506 12.02 13.55 19.91
N GLY A 507 12.80 12.56 20.32
CA GLY A 507 13.01 11.30 19.59
C GLY A 507 11.87 10.28 19.54
N LEU A 508 10.70 10.58 20.11
CA LEU A 508 9.63 9.60 20.35
C LEU A 508 8.42 9.81 19.43
N TYR A 509 8.19 8.90 18.47
CA TYR A 509 7.17 9.01 17.43
C TYR A 509 6.35 7.71 17.29
N LEU A 510 5.05 7.80 17.01
CA LEU A 510 4.25 6.62 16.63
C LEU A 510 4.44 6.34 15.14
N LEU A 511 4.48 5.06 14.76
CA LEU A 511 4.80 4.66 13.37
C LEU A 511 3.65 3.96 12.68
N ALA A 512 3.08 2.93 13.29
CA ALA A 512 1.98 2.14 12.71
C ALA A 512 1.25 1.32 13.78
N PRO A 513 -0.05 1.03 13.59
CA PRO A 513 -0.76 0.09 14.45
C PRO A 513 -0.57 -1.36 13.95
N LEU A 514 -0.51 -2.32 14.87
CA LEU A 514 -0.41 -3.77 14.61
C LEU A 514 -1.63 -4.49 15.21
N GLN A 515 -1.80 -5.79 14.93
CA GLN A 515 -2.90 -6.58 15.49
C GLN A 515 -2.92 -6.55 17.03
N ASP A 516 -1.74 -6.68 17.65
CA ASP A 516 -1.57 -6.80 19.10
C ASP A 516 -0.91 -5.59 19.77
N GLY A 517 -0.80 -4.44 19.08
CA GLY A 517 -0.16 -3.27 19.66
C GLY A 517 0.19 -2.18 18.66
N TRP A 518 1.26 -1.45 18.96
CA TRP A 518 1.74 -0.31 18.16
C TRP A 518 3.24 -0.40 17.96
N LEU A 519 3.67 0.02 16.77
CA LEU A 519 5.05 0.31 16.46
C LEU A 519 5.32 1.80 16.67
N LEU A 520 6.46 2.13 17.25
CA LEU A 520 6.91 3.49 17.53
C LEU A 520 8.42 3.62 17.28
N GLN A 521 8.93 4.84 17.13
CA GLN A 521 10.35 5.17 17.19
C GLN A 521 10.66 5.78 18.55
N ASP A 522 11.77 5.39 19.18
CA ASP A 522 12.36 6.12 20.31
C ASP A 522 13.85 6.33 20.05
N THR A 523 14.30 7.58 20.09
CA THR A 523 15.71 7.95 19.94
C THR A 523 16.39 8.09 21.28
N ARG A 524 17.52 7.41 21.44
CA ARG A 524 18.39 7.52 22.62
C ARG A 524 19.85 7.70 22.20
N GLY A 525 20.66 8.25 23.09
CA GLY A 525 22.08 8.54 22.86
C GLY A 525 22.92 7.27 22.72
N ASP A 526 22.49 6.17 23.32
CA ASP A 526 23.14 4.87 23.25
C ASP A 526 22.70 4.04 22.03
N THR A 527 21.41 4.07 21.67
CA THR A 527 20.84 3.25 20.56
C THR A 527 20.54 4.02 19.28
N GLY A 528 20.66 5.34 19.26
CA GLY A 528 20.13 6.15 18.18
C GLY A 528 18.60 6.02 18.06
N ALA A 529 18.05 6.39 16.91
CA ALA A 529 16.62 6.27 16.60
C ALA A 529 16.29 4.85 16.13
N GLU A 530 15.49 4.11 16.88
CA GLU A 530 15.14 2.70 16.58
C GLU A 530 13.63 2.48 16.62
N PRO A 531 13.08 1.44 15.95
CA PRO A 531 11.73 0.98 16.16
C PRO A 531 11.60 0.28 17.52
N TRP A 532 10.43 0.41 18.09
CA TRP A 532 10.00 -0.16 19.36
C TRP A 532 8.58 -0.67 19.19
N PHE A 533 8.22 -1.69 19.96
CA PHE A 533 6.87 -2.23 20.04
C PHE A 533 6.27 -1.93 21.39
N SER A 534 4.96 -1.70 21.44
CA SER A 534 4.18 -1.65 22.68
C SER A 534 2.85 -2.39 22.52
N ASP A 535 2.53 -3.26 23.47
CA ASP A 535 1.19 -3.87 23.62
C ASP A 535 0.22 -3.02 24.46
N GLY A 536 0.61 -1.77 24.76
CA GLY A 536 -0.13 -0.90 25.67
C GLY A 536 0.16 -1.14 27.15
N THR A 537 1.23 -1.86 27.49
CA THR A 537 1.70 -2.03 28.87
C THR A 537 3.16 -1.61 29.03
N VAL A 538 3.56 -1.24 30.25
CA VAL A 538 4.96 -0.90 30.56
C VAL A 538 5.89 -2.09 30.25
N ALA A 539 5.46 -3.31 30.56
CA ALA A 539 6.27 -4.51 30.37
C ALA A 539 6.39 -4.95 28.90
N GLY A 540 5.35 -4.71 28.09
CA GLY A 540 5.35 -5.03 26.66
C GLY A 540 5.91 -3.91 25.78
N THR A 541 6.28 -2.76 26.35
CA THR A 541 6.97 -1.67 25.63
C THR A 541 8.46 -1.96 25.55
N ARG A 542 8.97 -2.29 24.36
CA ARG A 542 10.34 -2.81 24.18
C ARG A 542 10.98 -2.41 22.84
N LEU A 543 12.30 -2.25 22.88
CA LEU A 543 13.15 -1.96 21.73
C LEU A 543 13.16 -3.11 20.71
N LEU A 544 13.09 -2.76 19.43
CA LEU A 544 13.36 -3.64 18.28
C LEU A 544 14.66 -3.17 17.61
N GLU A 545 15.80 -3.40 18.24
CA GLU A 545 17.09 -2.88 17.76
C GLU A 545 17.50 -3.49 16.42
N VAL A 546 17.36 -2.73 15.33
CA VAL A 546 17.74 -3.13 13.97
C VAL A 546 19.17 -2.68 13.65
N VAL A 547 19.56 -1.46 14.02
CA VAL A 547 20.93 -0.95 13.84
C VAL A 547 21.53 -0.55 15.19
N ALA A 548 22.47 -1.37 15.67
CA ALA A 548 23.04 -1.14 17.00
C ALA A 548 23.83 0.16 17.13
N GLY A 549 23.73 0.78 18.30
CA GLY A 549 24.50 1.96 18.68
C GLY A 549 23.91 3.28 18.16
N PRO A 550 24.60 4.43 18.37
CA PRO A 550 24.03 5.77 18.21
C PRO A 550 23.62 6.15 16.77
N VAL A 551 23.88 5.28 15.79
CA VAL A 551 23.48 5.53 14.40
C VAL A 551 21.97 5.37 14.23
N GLY A 552 21.39 4.30 14.80
CA GLY A 552 19.97 3.97 14.71
C GLY A 552 19.48 3.58 13.30
N SER A 553 18.34 2.91 13.24
CA SER A 553 17.62 2.52 12.02
C SER A 553 16.57 3.54 11.54
N ARG A 554 16.32 4.61 12.30
CA ARG A 554 15.64 5.86 11.89
C ARG A 554 14.29 5.71 11.15
N PRO A 555 13.33 4.91 11.62
CA PRO A 555 12.04 4.71 10.95
C PRO A 555 11.24 5.98 10.58
N ASN A 556 11.48 7.10 11.26
CA ASN A 556 10.92 8.41 10.95
C ASN A 556 12.04 9.43 10.65
N HIS A 557 12.10 9.91 9.40
CA HIS A 557 13.15 10.80 8.91
C HIS A 557 12.75 12.29 8.99
N LEU A 558 13.16 12.96 10.08
CA LEU A 558 12.69 14.29 10.48
C LEU A 558 13.21 15.49 9.67
N SER A 559 14.09 15.29 8.69
CA SER A 559 14.58 16.38 7.83
C SER A 559 13.67 16.67 6.63
N ASN A 560 12.61 15.87 6.42
CA ASN A 560 11.59 16.09 5.41
C ASN A 560 10.32 16.73 6.04
N PRO A 561 9.76 17.82 5.49
CA PRO A 561 8.52 18.44 5.99
C PRO A 561 7.25 17.57 5.90
N ARG A 562 7.30 16.37 5.30
CA ARG A 562 6.21 15.38 5.32
C ARG A 562 6.75 14.05 5.88
N PRO A 563 6.47 13.68 7.14
CA PRO A 563 6.99 12.45 7.73
C PRO A 563 6.35 11.23 7.05
N TYR A 564 7.20 10.32 6.59
CA TYR A 564 6.86 9.08 5.91
C TYR A 564 6.14 8.12 6.85
N ARG A 565 5.05 7.50 6.39
CA ARG A 565 4.18 6.65 7.22
C ARG A 565 4.26 5.20 6.79
N GLY A 566 4.19 4.29 7.76
CA GLY A 566 4.07 2.87 7.48
C GLY A 566 2.69 2.50 6.94
N ALA A 567 2.61 1.41 6.17
CA ALA A 567 1.38 0.83 5.69
C ALA A 567 1.08 -0.48 6.44
N GLN A 568 -0.12 -0.62 6.98
CA GLN A 568 -0.55 -1.87 7.62
C GLN A 568 -1.24 -2.77 6.60
N VAL A 569 -0.84 -4.03 6.53
CA VAL A 569 -1.59 -5.03 5.78
C VAL A 569 -1.75 -6.29 6.60
N SER A 570 -3.01 -6.69 6.79
CA SER A 570 -3.36 -7.75 7.74
C SER A 570 -2.69 -7.48 9.10
N ASP A 571 -1.83 -8.40 9.57
CA ASP A 571 -1.22 -8.37 10.90
C ASP A 571 0.24 -7.85 10.90
N VAL A 572 0.74 -7.31 9.78
CA VAL A 572 2.13 -6.82 9.63
C VAL A 572 2.15 -5.37 9.18
N ALA A 573 3.10 -4.59 9.69
CA ALA A 573 3.39 -3.23 9.23
C ALA A 573 4.54 -3.23 8.23
N VAL A 574 4.43 -2.45 7.17
CA VAL A 574 5.50 -2.14 6.21
C VAL A 574 5.97 -0.71 6.47
N LEU A 575 7.27 -0.48 6.61
CA LEU A 575 7.87 0.83 6.94
C LEU A 575 9.22 1.01 6.26
N SER A 576 9.80 2.21 6.28
CA SER A 576 11.17 2.43 5.81
C SER A 576 12.16 2.42 6.99
N LEU A 577 13.28 1.69 6.89
CA LEU A 577 14.38 1.75 7.87
C LEU A 577 15.73 1.97 7.18
N PHE A 578 16.59 2.75 7.84
CA PHE A 578 17.96 3.01 7.46
C PHE A 578 18.90 1.88 7.91
N THR A 579 19.86 1.53 7.05
CA THR A 579 21.12 0.92 7.50
C THR A 579 22.33 1.65 6.91
N PRO A 580 23.50 1.67 7.59
CA PRO A 580 24.71 2.32 7.10
C PRO A 580 25.15 1.87 5.71
N GLU A 581 24.81 0.65 5.34
CA GLU A 581 25.21 0.01 4.09
C GLU A 581 24.26 0.29 2.93
N ARG A 582 22.99 0.60 3.22
CA ARG A 582 21.89 0.60 2.23
C ARG A 582 21.04 1.87 2.19
N GLY A 583 21.30 2.86 3.06
CA GLY A 583 20.39 3.98 3.15
C GLY A 583 19.01 3.54 3.66
N PHE A 584 17.96 4.29 3.32
CA PHE A 584 16.56 4.00 3.68
C PHE A 584 15.89 3.04 2.70
N GLU A 585 15.28 1.99 3.24
CA GLU A 585 14.71 0.92 2.42
C GLU A 585 13.46 0.28 3.07
N LEU A 586 12.70 -0.57 2.37
CA LEU A 586 11.37 -1.06 2.82
C LEU A 586 11.45 -2.29 3.72
N TRP A 587 11.02 -2.22 4.98
CA TRP A 587 10.97 -3.31 5.95
C TRP A 587 9.54 -3.73 6.29
N THR A 588 9.40 -4.95 6.78
CA THR A 588 8.18 -5.46 7.44
C THR A 588 8.43 -5.67 8.93
N THR A 589 7.40 -5.56 9.76
CA THR A 589 7.44 -5.96 11.17
C THR A 589 6.09 -6.43 11.68
N ASP A 590 6.11 -7.51 12.46
CA ASP A 590 4.98 -7.98 13.28
C ASP A 590 5.02 -7.42 14.71
N GLY A 591 5.96 -6.50 15.01
CA GLY A 591 6.19 -5.97 16.35
C GLY A 591 7.20 -6.77 17.18
N THR A 592 7.79 -7.84 16.64
CA THR A 592 8.89 -8.59 17.27
C THR A 592 10.21 -8.32 16.56
N LEU A 593 11.34 -8.42 17.28
CA LEU A 593 12.65 -8.21 16.64
C LEU A 593 12.92 -9.27 15.57
N ALA A 594 12.46 -10.50 15.80
CA ALA A 594 12.59 -11.60 14.84
C ALA A 594 11.69 -11.43 13.60
N GLY A 595 10.55 -10.75 13.75
CA GLY A 595 9.63 -10.44 12.66
C GLY A 595 9.85 -9.07 12.02
N THR A 596 10.73 -8.22 12.57
CA THR A 596 11.24 -7.00 11.90
C THR A 596 12.25 -7.39 10.84
N LEU A 597 11.71 -7.83 9.71
CA LEU A 597 12.48 -8.34 8.60
C LEU A 597 12.54 -7.29 7.51
N PRO A 598 13.72 -7.11 6.90
CA PRO A 598 13.84 -6.20 5.78
C PRO A 598 12.88 -6.75 4.69
N LEU A 599 12.06 -5.97 3.97
CA LEU A 599 11.21 -6.41 2.85
C LEU A 599 11.81 -6.20 1.43
N ALA A 600 12.33 -5.02 1.07
CA ALA A 600 12.99 -4.76 -0.22
C ALA A 600 13.99 -3.58 -0.18
N GLU A 601 15.06 -3.67 -0.99
CA GLU A 601 15.99 -2.56 -1.32
C GLU A 601 15.57 -1.96 -2.67
N LEU A 602 15.18 -0.69 -2.67
CA LEU A 602 14.65 0.07 -3.78
C LEU A 602 15.74 0.79 -4.55
N TRP A 603 16.75 1.30 -3.83
CA TRP A 603 17.85 2.02 -4.42
C TRP A 603 19.18 1.48 -3.90
N PRO A 604 19.87 0.66 -4.70
CA PRO A 604 21.09 -0.01 -4.28
C PRO A 604 22.16 0.92 -3.69
N GLY A 605 22.69 0.55 -2.52
CA GLY A 605 23.78 1.24 -1.83
C GLY A 605 23.33 2.39 -0.94
N VAL A 606 24.25 3.24 -0.49
CA VAL A 606 23.97 4.29 0.52
C VAL A 606 23.02 5.42 0.05
N GLN A 607 22.43 5.29 -1.14
CA GLN A 607 21.55 6.26 -1.78
C GLN A 607 20.06 5.98 -1.52
N GLY A 608 19.69 4.89 -0.81
CA GLY A 608 18.32 4.66 -0.36
C GLY A 608 17.69 5.88 0.33
N GLU A 609 16.54 6.31 -0.17
CA GLU A 609 15.78 7.46 0.34
C GLU A 609 14.42 7.01 0.90
N ALA A 610 13.82 7.83 1.75
CA ALA A 610 12.57 7.49 2.42
C ALA A 610 11.35 7.59 1.48
N LEU A 611 10.34 6.75 1.74
CA LEU A 611 9.26 6.38 0.80
C LEU A 611 7.87 6.61 1.38
N ASP A 612 6.91 6.98 0.53
CA ASP A 612 5.50 7.09 0.93
C ASP A 612 4.77 5.76 0.67
N LEU A 613 3.87 5.33 1.57
CA LEU A 613 3.28 3.97 1.56
C LEU A 613 1.77 3.98 1.87
N VAL A 614 0.98 3.14 1.18
CA VAL A 614 -0.47 2.92 1.44
C VAL A 614 -0.84 1.44 1.32
N ALA A 615 -1.87 0.97 2.02
CA ALA A 615 -2.36 -0.41 1.97
C ALA A 615 -3.81 -0.53 1.43
N SER A 616 -4.12 -1.63 0.74
CA SER A 616 -5.50 -1.99 0.31
C SER A 616 -5.68 -3.50 0.26
N GLY A 617 -6.63 -4.04 1.05
CA GLY A 617 -6.82 -5.50 1.16
C GLY A 617 -5.57 -6.19 1.72
N ASP A 618 -4.95 -7.06 0.91
CA ASP A 618 -3.69 -7.76 1.20
C ASP A 618 -2.47 -7.15 0.49
N ARG A 619 -2.53 -5.88 0.06
CA ARG A 619 -1.51 -5.21 -0.77
C ARG A 619 -0.97 -3.91 -0.14
N VAL A 620 0.26 -3.52 -0.53
CA VAL A 620 0.88 -2.20 -0.25
C VAL A 620 1.18 -1.49 -1.57
N LEU A 621 1.06 -0.18 -1.64
CA LEU A 621 1.60 0.64 -2.72
C LEU A 621 2.65 1.59 -2.15
N ALA A 622 3.70 1.87 -2.91
CA ALA A 622 4.81 2.73 -2.50
C ALA A 622 5.07 3.82 -3.56
N ALA A 623 5.28 5.07 -3.15
CA ALA A 623 5.74 6.14 -4.03
C ALA A 623 7.16 6.57 -3.66
N GLY A 624 8.04 6.65 -4.67
CA GLY A 624 9.47 6.92 -4.49
C GLY A 624 10.19 7.23 -5.80
N HIS A 625 11.51 7.44 -5.75
CA HIS A 625 12.32 7.61 -6.96
C HIS A 625 12.61 6.26 -7.62
N GLY A 626 12.56 6.20 -8.94
CA GLY A 626 12.97 5.01 -9.70
C GLY A 626 14.47 4.71 -9.54
N PRO A 627 14.93 3.49 -9.90
CA PRO A 627 16.29 2.96 -9.71
C PRO A 627 17.45 3.80 -10.29
N ASN A 628 17.16 4.84 -11.08
CA ASN A 628 18.14 5.69 -11.76
C ASN A 628 18.12 7.16 -11.30
N GLY A 629 17.24 7.55 -10.35
CA GLY A 629 17.19 8.91 -9.79
C GLY A 629 16.51 9.99 -10.67
N GLU A 630 15.72 9.62 -11.69
CA GLU A 630 14.95 10.56 -12.50
C GLU A 630 13.47 10.63 -12.06
N GLY A 631 13.09 11.63 -11.26
CA GLY A 631 11.68 11.96 -10.97
C GLY A 631 10.94 11.03 -9.99
N LEU A 632 9.77 11.49 -9.51
CA LEU A 632 8.89 10.74 -8.58
C LEU A 632 8.00 9.76 -9.35
N GLU A 633 8.02 8.48 -8.97
CA GLU A 633 7.27 7.38 -9.60
C GLU A 633 6.33 6.66 -8.61
N LEU A 634 5.13 6.28 -9.08
CA LEU A 634 4.22 5.38 -8.37
C LEU A 634 4.63 3.93 -8.64
N VAL A 635 4.76 3.14 -7.58
CA VAL A 635 5.09 1.72 -7.65
C VAL A 635 4.05 0.91 -6.88
N VAL A 636 3.40 -0.03 -7.58
CA VAL A 636 2.39 -0.92 -6.99
C VAL A 636 3.08 -2.19 -6.50
N TRP A 637 2.94 -2.51 -5.20
CA TRP A 637 3.44 -3.75 -4.62
C TRP A 637 2.31 -4.76 -4.42
N GLU A 638 2.18 -5.71 -5.34
CA GLU A 638 1.21 -6.79 -5.27
C GLU A 638 1.90 -8.09 -4.81
N LYS A 639 2.01 -8.30 -3.48
CA LYS A 639 2.38 -9.61 -2.92
C LYS A 639 1.48 -9.95 -1.73
N PRO A 640 1.04 -11.21 -1.58
CA PRO A 640 0.54 -11.69 -0.29
C PRO A 640 1.64 -11.42 0.75
N LEU A 641 1.30 -10.80 1.88
CA LEU A 641 2.26 -10.69 2.97
C LEU A 641 2.69 -12.09 3.39
N PHE A 642 3.93 -12.16 3.89
CA PHE A 642 4.65 -13.38 4.28
C PHE A 642 5.29 -14.14 3.12
N ALA A 643 6.44 -13.67 2.59
CA ALA A 643 7.33 -14.59 1.86
C ALA A 643 8.84 -14.25 1.84
N ASP A 644 9.33 -13.01 1.83
CA ASP A 644 10.78 -12.81 1.56
C ASP A 644 11.30 -11.53 2.18
N GLY A 645 12.39 -11.66 2.96
CA GLY A 645 13.12 -10.52 3.48
C GLY A 645 14.07 -9.89 2.44
N PHE A 646 14.70 -8.72 2.74
CA PHE A 646 15.69 -8.06 1.85
C PHE A 646 16.80 -9.06 1.53
N ASP A 647 16.78 -9.50 0.29
CA ASP A 647 17.95 -9.26 -0.53
C ASP A 647 17.60 -8.18 -1.55
N SER A 648 18.64 -7.48 -2.00
CA SER A 648 18.58 -6.43 -3.00
C SER A 648 17.81 -6.89 -4.23
N GLY A 649 16.50 -6.65 -4.23
CA GLY A 649 15.61 -6.99 -5.32
C GLY A 649 15.94 -6.02 -6.43
N GLY A 650 16.96 -6.32 -7.25
CA GLY A 650 17.33 -5.48 -8.38
C GLY A 650 16.09 -5.28 -9.24
N VAL A 651 15.44 -4.12 -9.10
CA VAL A 651 14.21 -3.56 -9.69
C VAL A 651 13.14 -4.48 -10.34
N SER A 652 13.18 -5.78 -10.10
CA SER A 652 12.53 -6.82 -10.92
C SER A 652 11.24 -7.38 -10.30
N GLY A 653 10.95 -7.01 -9.05
CA GLY A 653 9.62 -7.07 -8.44
C GLY A 653 8.82 -5.76 -8.55
N TRP A 654 9.38 -4.76 -9.23
CA TRP A 654 8.79 -3.44 -9.45
C TRP A 654 8.12 -3.45 -10.82
N SER A 655 6.81 -3.22 -10.90
CA SER A 655 6.27 -2.64 -12.13
C SER A 655 6.60 -1.15 -12.08
N GLN A 656 7.79 -0.79 -12.55
CA GLN A 656 8.13 0.61 -12.76
C GLN A 656 7.25 1.14 -13.89
N THR A 657 6.35 2.08 -13.58
CA THR A 657 5.70 2.94 -14.58
C THR A 657 6.41 4.28 -14.54
N SER A 658 7.38 4.45 -15.44
CA SER A 658 7.96 5.77 -15.73
C SER A 658 6.99 6.55 -16.67
N PRO A 659 6.97 7.91 -16.64
CA PRO A 659 5.89 8.78 -17.13
C PRO A 659 5.37 8.57 -18.55
#